data_AF-A0A0G1DKV3-F1
#
_entry.id   AF-A0A0G1DKV3-F1
#
_cell.length_a   1.000
_cell.length_b   1.000
_cell.length_c   1.000
_cell.angle_alpha   90.00
_cell.angle_beta   90.00
_cell.angle_gamma   90.00
#
_symmetry.space_group_name_H-M   'P 1'
#
loop_
_entity.id
_entity.type
_entity.pdbx_description
1 polymer ?
#
loop_
_entity_poly.entity_id
_entity_poly.type
_entity_poly.pdbx_seq_one_letter_code
_entity_poly.pdbx_strand_id
1 'polypeptide(L)'
;MVTRIEVYAKVADSRAFQRQKKLQESGFAKKIKKVFLADVYSIDSAILKKPQEIAGMFANPITESFHITWENSKQIYRQLPFFNWAFEINFLPGVTDNIAITSRESIEDFRKMKFKKGEGVYSSQITFIEGVLTAAEINEISHNFYNPLIEIASLKRRAEYINDEGMDFFVPKVKLNSSSIVLDIDLDVNDNVLADIGKTGIKDRESLPRGPLALDLPSLKEIRKYFHQEKRAPTDIELESLAQTWSEHCKHIIFSSSIDEVKDGLYKTYIKGATSQILKKKKNFAASVFTDNSGAIHFDGDYLVTHKVETHNSPSALDPFGGAVTGIVGVNRDTIGFGLGAMPIANFYGFCVADPDRDEPLYKGTDFTQKMLSSRRILEGIVSGVNTGGNQSGIPTSLGFLYCDEKFRGKPLVFVGTIGLIPKKSNGRILTQKNAKKGDYIVMIGGRVGKDGIHGATFSSEIMNSASPVTAVQIGNPIIQKKFSDALVKEARDRQLYHSITDNGAGGLSCSVAEMARESGGCQVELDQVPLKYDGLKPWEIWISESQERMTLAVPPNKWSAFKKLIEKRGIEATAIGKFTSSGRCVVNYFGKTIMDMELKFLHEGYPKKKLKTRKKTVSAIKDSFGGKKPLQFLFKLLGNPPLCGFEFISSQYDCYFLRTLSGLK
;
A
#
# COMPACT_ATOMS: atom_id res chain seq x y z
N MET A 1 1.90 23.25 22.05
CA MET A 1 0.65 23.12 22.84
C MET A 1 -0.25 22.24 22.00
N VAL A 2 -0.74 21.13 22.56
CA VAL A 2 -1.55 20.16 21.81
C VAL A 2 -3.01 20.39 22.14
N THR A 3 -3.82 20.59 21.11
CA THR A 3 -5.27 20.71 21.20
C THR A 3 -5.91 19.36 20.93
N ARG A 4 -6.48 18.70 21.94
CA ARG A 4 -7.30 17.48 21.79
C ARG A 4 -8.79 17.80 21.78
N ILE A 5 -9.47 17.32 20.75
CA ILE A 5 -10.91 17.44 20.52
C ILE A 5 -11.47 16.02 20.52
N GLU A 6 -12.47 15.76 21.36
CA GLU A 6 -13.16 14.48 21.44
C GLU A 6 -14.61 14.64 20.99
N VAL A 7 -15.02 13.91 19.95
CA VAL A 7 -16.34 13.97 19.34
C VAL A 7 -17.14 12.72 19.73
N TYR A 8 -18.33 12.94 20.29
CA TYR A 8 -19.22 11.92 20.82
C TYR A 8 -20.57 11.96 20.10
N ALA A 9 -21.15 10.79 19.84
CA ALA A 9 -22.52 10.70 19.32
C ALA A 9 -23.56 11.04 20.40
N LYS A 10 -24.52 11.90 20.07
CA LYS A 10 -25.74 12.19 20.85
C LYS A 10 -26.86 11.19 20.57
N VAL A 11 -26.80 10.53 19.42
CA VAL A 11 -27.77 9.54 18.94
C VAL A 11 -27.15 8.14 18.90
N ALA A 12 -27.95 7.14 18.54
CA ALA A 12 -27.44 5.77 18.37
C ALA A 12 -26.31 5.73 17.33
N ASP A 13 -25.14 5.25 17.74
CA ASP A 13 -23.97 5.07 16.88
C ASP A 13 -23.92 3.62 16.37
N SER A 14 -24.11 3.42 15.07
CA SER A 14 -24.07 2.11 14.43
C SER A 14 -22.71 1.44 14.57
N ARG A 15 -21.61 2.20 14.64
CA ARG A 15 -20.25 1.70 14.84
C ARG A 15 -20.10 1.13 16.24
N ALA A 16 -20.64 1.83 17.24
CA ALA A 16 -20.67 1.36 18.62
C ALA A 16 -21.47 0.06 18.74
N PHE A 17 -22.63 -0.01 18.08
CA PHE A 17 -23.45 -1.21 18.03
C PHE A 17 -22.74 -2.40 17.39
N GLN A 18 -22.09 -2.21 16.23
CA GLN A 18 -21.31 -3.26 15.58
C GLN A 18 -20.14 -3.73 16.45
N ARG A 19 -19.43 -2.79 17.10
CA ARG A 19 -18.33 -3.13 18.02
C ARG A 19 -18.84 -3.94 19.21
N GLN A 20 -19.97 -3.54 19.80
CA GLN A 20 -20.62 -4.30 20.86
C GLN A 20 -20.99 -5.71 20.40
N LYS A 21 -21.63 -5.85 19.23
CA LYS A 21 -22.00 -7.16 18.68
C LYS A 21 -20.78 -8.07 18.50
N LYS A 22 -19.69 -7.56 17.89
CA LYS A 22 -18.44 -8.32 17.72
C LYS A 22 -17.85 -8.79 19.05
N LEU A 23 -17.85 -7.91 20.05
CA LEU A 23 -17.38 -8.25 21.41
C LEU A 23 -18.23 -9.35 22.04
N GLN A 24 -19.55 -9.27 21.89
CA GLN A 24 -20.48 -10.26 22.42
C GLN A 24 -20.29 -11.63 21.73
N GLU A 25 -20.12 -11.64 20.41
CA GLU A 25 -19.85 -12.85 19.61
C GLU A 25 -18.48 -13.48 19.93
N SER A 26 -17.50 -12.68 20.38
CA SER A 26 -16.16 -13.14 20.77
C SER A 26 -16.10 -13.73 22.20
N GLY A 27 -17.23 -14.20 22.74
CA GLY A 27 -17.29 -14.85 24.06
C GLY A 27 -17.52 -13.92 25.24
N PHE A 28 -17.66 -12.60 25.04
CA PHE A 28 -17.89 -11.63 26.11
C PHE A 28 -19.36 -11.20 26.27
N ALA A 29 -20.30 -11.91 25.63
CA ALA A 29 -21.73 -11.58 25.63
C ALA A 29 -22.32 -11.28 27.02
N LYS A 30 -21.98 -12.10 28.02
CA LYS A 30 -22.50 -11.97 29.39
C LYS A 30 -21.78 -10.92 30.24
N LYS A 31 -20.66 -10.38 29.75
CA LYS A 31 -19.79 -9.46 30.51
C LYS A 31 -19.94 -8.01 30.06
N ILE A 32 -20.34 -7.78 28.81
CA ILE A 32 -20.44 -6.44 28.21
C ILE A 32 -21.90 -6.02 28.08
N LYS A 33 -22.23 -4.91 28.73
CA LYS A 33 -23.59 -4.33 28.73
C LYS A 33 -23.76 -3.29 27.63
N LYS A 34 -22.80 -2.36 27.53
CA LYS A 34 -22.89 -1.22 26.63
C LYS A 34 -21.51 -0.82 26.11
N VAL A 35 -21.47 -0.38 24.86
CA VAL A 35 -20.31 0.25 24.24
C VAL A 35 -20.71 1.59 23.67
N PHE A 36 -19.85 2.60 23.82
CA PHE A 36 -19.95 3.85 23.07
C PHE A 36 -18.54 4.32 22.67
N LEU A 37 -18.48 5.20 21.68
CA LEU A 37 -17.23 5.62 21.04
C LEU A 37 -17.01 7.13 21.17
N ALA A 38 -15.76 7.54 21.04
CA ALA A 38 -15.39 8.92 20.76
C ALA A 38 -14.32 8.95 19.66
N ASP A 39 -14.54 9.80 18.65
CA ASP A 39 -13.51 10.12 17.66
C ASP A 39 -12.66 11.26 18.19
N VAL A 40 -11.35 11.19 18.00
CA VAL A 40 -10.41 12.10 18.62
C VAL A 40 -9.55 12.76 17.55
N TYR A 41 -9.37 14.07 17.69
CA TYR A 41 -8.49 14.87 16.86
C TYR A 41 -7.49 15.61 17.75
N SER A 42 -6.23 15.22 17.66
CA SER A 42 -5.11 15.85 18.37
C SER A 42 -4.36 16.78 17.42
N ILE A 43 -4.40 18.09 17.68
CA ILE A 43 -3.80 19.14 16.86
C ILE A 43 -2.59 19.70 17.59
N ASP A 44 -1.40 19.40 17.08
CA ASP A 44 -0.15 19.98 17.56
C ASP A 44 0.20 21.20 16.71
N SER A 45 -0.25 22.38 17.15
CA SER A 45 0.10 23.67 16.54
C SER A 45 0.15 24.76 17.60
N ALA A 46 1.17 25.61 17.52
CA ALA A 46 1.33 26.74 18.42
C ALA A 46 0.36 27.90 18.11
N ILE A 47 -0.29 27.87 16.94
CA ILE A 47 -1.02 29.01 16.36
C ILE A 47 -2.54 28.87 16.52
N LEU A 48 -3.04 27.79 17.13
CA LEU A 48 -4.47 27.53 17.21
C LEU A 48 -5.18 28.54 18.13
N LYS A 49 -5.59 29.67 17.56
CA LYS A 49 -6.50 30.63 18.17
C LYS A 49 -7.92 30.12 17.99
N LYS A 50 -8.75 30.17 19.05
CA LYS A 50 -10.17 29.74 19.06
C LYS A 50 -10.38 28.26 18.70
N PRO A 51 -9.98 27.34 19.60
CA PRO A 51 -10.13 25.89 19.40
C PRO A 51 -11.60 25.46 19.29
N GLN A 52 -12.56 26.20 19.87
CA GLN A 52 -14.00 25.90 19.78
C GLN A 52 -14.54 25.92 18.35
N GLU A 53 -14.14 26.92 17.55
CA GLU A 53 -14.60 27.02 16.15
C GLU A 53 -14.09 25.84 15.31
N ILE A 54 -12.87 25.35 15.58
CA ILE A 54 -12.29 24.20 14.90
C ILE A 54 -12.99 22.91 15.35
N ALA A 55 -13.23 22.75 16.66
CA ALA A 55 -13.95 21.58 17.17
C ALA A 55 -15.37 21.48 16.61
N GLY A 56 -16.05 22.62 16.41
CA GLY A 56 -17.35 22.67 15.74
C GLY A 56 -17.34 22.21 14.28
N MET A 57 -16.19 22.19 13.59
CA MET A 57 -16.09 21.65 12.23
C MET A 57 -16.08 20.12 12.21
N PHE A 58 -15.61 19.47 13.27
CA PHE A 58 -15.48 18.02 13.36
C PHE A 58 -16.72 17.33 13.92
N ALA A 59 -17.70 18.09 14.41
CA ALA A 59 -18.91 17.54 15.00
C ALA A 59 -20.14 18.09 14.27
N ASN A 60 -21.05 17.19 13.89
CA ASN A 60 -22.39 17.56 13.49
C ASN A 60 -23.19 18.04 14.72
N PRO A 61 -23.64 19.31 14.78
CA PRO A 61 -24.24 19.86 15.99
C PRO A 61 -25.56 19.17 16.40
N ILE A 62 -26.24 18.49 15.47
CA ILE A 62 -27.50 17.78 15.71
C ILE A 62 -27.23 16.41 16.32
N THR A 63 -26.35 15.64 15.71
CA THR A 63 -26.14 14.22 16.06
C THR A 63 -24.93 13.99 16.96
N GLU A 64 -24.06 14.99 17.14
CA GLU A 64 -22.79 14.87 17.84
C GLU A 64 -22.56 16.05 18.80
N SER A 65 -21.76 15.81 19.81
CA SER A 65 -21.18 16.81 20.72
C SER A 65 -19.67 16.70 20.69
N PHE A 66 -18.96 17.78 20.98
CA PHE A 66 -17.52 17.73 21.16
C PHE A 66 -17.10 18.25 22.53
N HIS A 67 -15.93 17.80 22.97
CA HIS A 67 -15.24 18.27 24.17
C HIS A 67 -13.79 18.63 23.84
N ILE A 68 -13.24 19.59 24.57
CA ILE A 68 -11.86 20.06 24.42
C ILE A 68 -11.13 19.89 25.75
N THR A 69 -10.07 19.08 25.78
CA THR A 69 -9.52 18.45 27.00
C THR A 69 -8.92 19.39 28.07
N TRP A 70 -8.81 20.71 27.89
CA TRP A 70 -8.33 21.63 28.94
C TRP A 70 -9.41 22.48 29.62
N GLU A 71 -10.69 22.35 29.25
CA GLU A 71 -11.78 23.12 29.86
C GLU A 71 -12.67 22.23 30.75
N ASN A 72 -12.58 22.35 32.09
CA ASN A 72 -13.47 21.64 33.03
C ASN A 72 -13.61 20.11 32.79
N SER A 73 -12.57 19.48 32.25
CA SER A 73 -12.58 18.09 31.77
C SER A 73 -13.09 17.08 32.82
N LYS A 74 -12.68 17.20 34.09
CA LYS A 74 -13.16 16.31 35.16
C LYS A 74 -14.68 16.35 35.33
N GLN A 75 -15.30 17.52 35.19
CA GLN A 75 -16.75 17.65 35.33
C GLN A 75 -17.47 17.02 34.13
N ILE A 76 -16.97 17.26 32.92
CA ILE A 76 -17.54 16.72 31.69
C ILE A 76 -17.39 15.19 31.64
N TYR A 77 -16.22 14.64 31.99
CA TYR A 77 -16.00 13.20 32.02
C TYR A 77 -16.82 12.46 33.07
N ARG A 78 -17.22 13.14 34.16
CA ARG A 78 -18.19 12.58 35.12
C ARG A 78 -19.61 12.50 34.55
N GLN A 79 -19.96 13.37 33.61
CA GLN A 79 -21.27 13.41 32.94
C GLN A 79 -21.38 12.45 31.75
N LEU A 80 -20.26 11.89 31.26
CA LEU A 80 -20.28 10.84 30.25
C LEU A 80 -21.12 9.63 30.73
N PRO A 81 -21.73 8.88 29.80
CA PRO A 81 -22.37 7.61 30.13
C PRO A 81 -21.44 6.72 30.96
N PHE A 82 -22.03 5.92 31.84
CA PHE A 82 -21.23 5.07 32.72
C PHE A 82 -20.40 4.06 31.89
N PHE A 83 -19.17 3.82 32.31
CA PHE A 83 -18.26 2.83 31.73
C PHE A 83 -17.31 2.31 32.82
N ASN A 84 -16.76 1.12 32.64
CA ASN A 84 -15.76 0.55 33.53
C ASN A 84 -14.35 0.77 32.97
N TRP A 85 -14.20 0.59 31.66
CA TRP A 85 -12.94 0.65 30.94
C TRP A 85 -13.04 1.55 29.71
N ALA A 86 -11.96 2.26 29.42
CA ALA A 86 -11.73 2.96 28.17
C ALA A 86 -10.43 2.42 27.55
N PHE A 87 -10.44 2.16 26.25
CA PHE A 87 -9.20 1.95 25.50
C PHE A 87 -9.18 2.80 24.24
N GLU A 88 -8.03 3.36 23.91
CA GLU A 88 -7.84 4.22 22.74
C GLU A 88 -6.85 3.59 21.79
N ILE A 89 -7.21 3.51 20.51
CA ILE A 89 -6.33 3.02 19.45
C ILE A 89 -5.75 4.22 18.71
N ASN A 90 -4.43 4.28 18.65
CA ASN A 90 -3.65 5.32 17.99
C ASN A 90 -2.75 4.69 16.91
N PHE A 91 -2.46 5.42 15.84
CA PHE A 91 -1.43 5.04 14.87
C PHE A 91 -0.03 5.19 15.44
N LEU A 92 0.87 4.25 15.14
CA LEU A 92 2.29 4.34 15.45
C LEU A 92 2.98 5.47 14.66
N PRO A 93 4.10 6.02 15.16
CA PRO A 93 4.86 7.04 14.45
C PRO A 93 5.23 6.64 13.01
N GLY A 94 4.88 7.50 12.06
CA GLY A 94 5.24 7.35 10.64
C GLY A 94 4.18 6.67 9.78
N VAL A 95 3.18 6.02 10.39
CA VAL A 95 2.02 5.44 9.69
C VAL A 95 1.17 6.55 9.08
N THR A 96 0.66 6.32 7.87
CA THR A 96 -0.24 7.27 7.19
C THR A 96 -1.60 7.31 7.88
N ASP A 97 -1.97 8.48 8.40
CA ASP A 97 -3.30 8.76 8.96
C ASP A 97 -4.13 9.61 7.99
N ASN A 98 -5.00 8.96 7.23
CA ASN A 98 -5.84 9.62 6.22
C ASN A 98 -6.88 10.59 6.83
N ILE A 99 -7.41 10.27 8.01
CA ILE A 99 -8.37 11.13 8.71
C ILE A 99 -7.67 12.39 9.18
N ALA A 100 -6.48 12.26 9.77
CA ALA A 100 -5.68 13.40 10.18
C ALA A 100 -5.22 14.28 9.02
N ILE A 101 -4.83 13.68 7.88
CA ILE A 101 -4.47 14.44 6.67
C ILE A 101 -5.66 15.28 6.20
N THR A 102 -6.84 14.68 6.08
CA THR A 102 -8.06 15.37 5.65
C THR A 102 -8.49 16.44 6.66
N SER A 103 -8.34 16.16 7.95
CA SER A 103 -8.64 17.09 9.04
C SER A 103 -7.69 18.29 9.02
N ARG A 104 -6.40 18.07 8.77
CA ARG A 104 -5.40 19.12 8.57
C ARG A 104 -5.75 20.00 7.39
N GLU A 105 -6.02 19.40 6.21
CA GLU A 105 -6.42 20.15 5.02
C GLU A 105 -7.68 21.00 5.29
N SER A 106 -8.68 20.43 5.98
CA SER A 106 -9.91 21.13 6.34
C SER A 106 -9.65 22.36 7.22
N ILE A 107 -8.77 22.22 8.22
CA ILE A 107 -8.37 23.35 9.09
C ILE A 107 -7.63 24.42 8.27
N GLU A 108 -6.68 24.02 7.41
CA GLU A 108 -5.93 24.95 6.55
C GLU A 108 -6.87 25.76 5.66
N ASP A 109 -7.85 25.10 5.04
CA ASP A 109 -8.82 25.74 4.16
C ASP A 109 -9.81 26.65 4.89
N PHE A 110 -10.25 26.24 6.09
CA PHE A 110 -11.17 27.03 6.92
C PHE A 110 -10.47 28.27 7.50
N ARG A 111 -9.24 28.12 8.00
CA ARG A 111 -8.46 29.21 8.61
C ARG A 111 -7.68 30.04 7.59
N LYS A 112 -7.63 29.62 6.32
CA LYS A 112 -6.77 30.22 5.29
C LYS A 112 -5.32 30.33 5.75
N MET A 113 -4.82 29.25 6.35
CA MET A 113 -3.46 29.14 6.87
C MET A 113 -2.78 27.87 6.38
N LYS A 114 -1.48 27.74 6.66
CA LYS A 114 -0.74 26.49 6.48
C LYS A 114 -0.06 26.10 7.78
N PHE A 115 -0.13 24.81 8.11
CA PHE A 115 0.62 24.26 9.22
C PHE A 115 2.12 24.32 8.91
N LYS A 116 2.92 24.72 9.90
CA LYS A 116 4.37 24.82 9.78
C LYS A 116 5.03 23.45 9.88
N LYS A 117 6.33 23.38 9.53
CA LYS A 117 7.15 22.18 9.76
C LYS A 117 7.11 21.80 11.24
N GLY A 118 6.82 20.53 11.53
CA GLY A 118 6.70 20.01 12.89
C GLY A 118 5.32 20.17 13.52
N GLU A 119 4.39 20.90 12.91
CA GLU A 119 2.99 20.95 13.33
C GLU A 119 2.17 19.89 12.58
N GLY A 120 1.12 19.37 13.22
CA GLY A 120 0.33 18.27 12.66
C GLY A 120 -1.02 18.07 13.32
N VAL A 121 -1.84 17.27 12.66
CA VAL A 121 -3.08 16.71 13.20
C VAL A 121 -2.89 15.20 13.28
N TYR A 122 -3.52 14.57 14.25
CA TYR A 122 -3.50 13.12 14.48
C TYR A 122 -4.89 12.68 14.88
N SER A 123 -5.32 11.51 14.41
CA SER A 123 -6.60 10.93 14.78
C SER A 123 -6.44 9.65 15.59
N SER A 124 -7.41 9.41 16.44
CA SER A 124 -7.55 8.18 17.23
C SER A 124 -9.02 7.94 17.56
N GLN A 125 -9.32 6.77 18.11
CA GLN A 125 -10.68 6.46 18.56
C GLN A 125 -10.66 5.80 19.92
N ILE A 126 -11.51 6.28 20.82
CA ILE A 126 -11.72 5.71 22.15
C ILE A 126 -12.93 4.79 22.11
N THR A 127 -12.78 3.60 22.68
CA THR A 127 -13.88 2.68 22.98
C THR A 127 -14.12 2.68 24.48
N PHE A 128 -15.34 3.04 24.88
CA PHE A 128 -15.79 2.95 26.26
C PHE A 128 -16.65 1.70 26.43
N ILE A 129 -16.35 0.91 27.46
CA ILE A 129 -17.06 -0.35 27.75
C ILE A 129 -17.65 -0.29 29.15
N GLU A 130 -18.96 -0.47 29.23
CA GLU A 130 -19.67 -0.84 30.45
C GLU A 130 -19.76 -2.37 30.54
N GLY A 131 -19.18 -2.94 31.60
CA GLY A 131 -19.13 -4.38 31.77
C GLY A 131 -18.24 -4.84 32.92
N VAL A 132 -18.37 -6.11 33.29
CA VAL A 132 -17.54 -6.77 34.30
C VAL A 132 -16.41 -7.51 33.59
N LEU A 133 -15.28 -6.82 33.45
CA LEU A 133 -14.08 -7.31 32.77
C LEU A 133 -12.86 -7.20 33.68
N THR A 134 -12.03 -8.24 33.68
CA THR A 134 -10.70 -8.22 34.28
C THR A 134 -9.70 -7.46 33.41
N ALA A 135 -8.53 -7.11 33.97
CA ALA A 135 -7.46 -6.46 33.23
C ALA A 135 -6.92 -7.34 32.08
N ALA A 136 -6.85 -8.67 32.28
CA ALA A 136 -6.42 -9.59 31.23
C ALA A 136 -7.41 -9.64 30.06
N GLU A 137 -8.71 -9.68 30.37
CA GLU A 137 -9.77 -9.72 29.36
C GLU A 137 -9.87 -8.43 28.55
N ILE A 138 -9.73 -7.26 29.17
CA ILE A 138 -9.73 -6.00 28.41
C ILE A 138 -8.48 -5.86 27.53
N ASN A 139 -7.33 -6.37 27.97
CA ASN A 139 -6.12 -6.44 27.14
C ASN A 139 -6.33 -7.36 25.94
N GLU A 140 -6.88 -8.57 26.16
CA GLU A 140 -7.25 -9.50 25.08
C GLU A 140 -8.24 -8.87 24.10
N ILE A 141 -9.30 -8.24 24.62
CA ILE A 141 -10.25 -7.48 23.82
C ILE A 141 -9.52 -6.45 22.97
N SER A 142 -8.71 -5.57 23.58
CA SER A 142 -8.01 -4.52 22.85
C SER A 142 -7.14 -5.07 21.73
N HIS A 143 -6.38 -6.15 21.98
CA HIS A 143 -5.53 -6.82 20.98
C HIS A 143 -6.29 -7.35 19.75
N ASN A 144 -7.59 -7.63 19.89
CA ASN A 144 -8.43 -8.03 18.76
C ASN A 144 -8.86 -6.84 17.87
N PHE A 145 -8.80 -5.60 18.37
CA PHE A 145 -9.24 -4.40 17.65
C PHE A 145 -8.13 -3.59 16.97
N TYR A 146 -6.87 -3.77 17.34
CA TYR A 146 -5.77 -3.06 16.69
C TYR A 146 -4.71 -4.00 16.11
N ASN A 147 -3.98 -3.53 15.12
CA ASN A 147 -2.82 -4.21 14.57
C ASN A 147 -1.53 -3.66 15.21
N PRO A 148 -0.82 -4.42 16.06
CA PRO A 148 0.38 -3.93 16.74
C PRO A 148 1.53 -3.56 15.81
N LEU A 149 1.44 -3.89 14.52
CA LEU A 149 2.41 -3.48 13.49
C LEU A 149 2.28 -2.00 13.12
N ILE A 150 1.09 -1.41 13.25
CA ILE A 150 0.78 -0.06 12.79
C ILE A 150 0.04 0.80 13.83
N GLU A 151 -0.45 0.19 14.89
CA GLU A 151 -1.29 0.83 15.90
C GLU A 151 -0.82 0.44 17.31
N ILE A 152 -1.18 1.25 18.29
CA ILE A 152 -0.99 1.00 19.71
C ILE A 152 -2.30 1.26 20.45
N ALA A 153 -2.61 0.42 21.44
CA ALA A 153 -3.72 0.64 22.35
C ALA A 153 -3.24 1.11 23.72
N SER A 154 -3.86 2.15 24.25
CA SER A 154 -3.74 2.57 25.66
C SER A 154 -5.03 2.23 26.40
N LEU A 155 -4.93 1.87 27.67
CA LEU A 155 -6.07 1.43 28.48
C LEU A 155 -6.12 2.23 29.79
N LYS A 156 -7.33 2.65 30.18
CA LYS A 156 -7.59 3.28 31.48
C LYS A 156 -8.88 2.76 32.09
N ARG A 157 -8.90 2.61 33.41
CA ARG A 157 -10.14 2.46 34.18
C ARG A 157 -10.86 3.80 34.27
N ARG A 158 -12.18 3.79 34.51
CA ARG A 158 -12.95 5.04 34.69
C ARG A 158 -12.33 6.00 35.72
N ALA A 159 -11.86 5.48 36.86
CA ALA A 159 -11.25 6.30 37.90
C ALA A 159 -9.99 7.02 37.42
N GLU A 160 -9.10 6.29 36.73
CA GLU A 160 -7.87 6.81 36.11
C GLU A 160 -8.22 7.83 35.01
N TYR A 161 -9.12 7.46 34.10
CA TYR A 161 -9.58 8.34 33.01
C TYR A 161 -10.12 9.68 33.53
N ILE A 162 -10.94 9.68 34.59
CA ILE A 162 -11.46 10.93 35.18
C ILE A 162 -10.36 11.71 35.92
N ASN A 163 -9.50 11.01 36.67
CA ASN A 163 -8.44 11.64 37.45
C ASN A 163 -7.42 12.36 36.57
N ASP A 164 -7.03 11.70 35.48
CA ASP A 164 -6.01 12.14 34.55
C ASP A 164 -6.56 13.06 33.46
N GLU A 165 -7.85 13.40 33.53
CA GLU A 165 -8.53 14.26 32.55
C GLU A 165 -8.48 13.68 31.13
N GLY A 166 -8.71 12.38 31.01
CA GLY A 166 -8.86 11.66 29.74
C GLY A 166 -7.80 10.57 29.53
N MET A 167 -7.65 10.14 28.28
CA MET A 167 -6.54 9.29 27.85
C MET A 167 -5.23 10.08 27.78
N ASP A 168 -4.10 9.38 27.80
CA ASP A 168 -2.79 10.02 27.69
C ASP A 168 -2.59 10.65 26.30
N PHE A 169 -2.00 11.84 26.27
CA PHE A 169 -1.68 12.50 25.02
C PHE A 169 -0.57 11.77 24.29
N PHE A 170 -0.88 11.27 23.10
CA PHE A 170 0.09 10.61 22.22
C PHE A 170 0.24 11.38 20.91
N VAL A 171 1.44 11.90 20.65
CA VAL A 171 1.79 12.56 19.39
C VAL A 171 2.77 11.67 18.64
N PRO A 172 2.35 10.93 17.59
CA PRO A 172 3.16 9.93 16.90
C PRO A 172 4.21 10.57 15.96
N LYS A 173 5.17 11.31 16.53
CA LYS A 173 6.26 11.93 15.77
C LYS A 173 7.43 10.96 15.60
N VAL A 174 7.83 10.75 14.35
CA VAL A 174 9.04 10.00 14.03
C VAL A 174 10.25 10.85 14.39
N LYS A 175 11.15 10.28 15.21
CA LYS A 175 12.47 10.84 15.50
C LYS A 175 13.51 9.86 14.98
N LEU A 176 14.10 10.16 13.84
CA LEU A 176 15.24 9.42 13.30
C LEU A 176 16.52 10.19 13.57
N ASN A 177 17.58 9.48 13.94
CA ASN A 177 18.91 10.06 13.95
C ASN A 177 19.35 10.24 12.49
N SER A 178 19.61 11.48 12.08
CA SER A 178 20.04 11.78 10.72
C SER A 178 21.43 11.20 10.47
N SER A 179 21.52 10.20 9.61
CA SER A 179 22.78 9.73 9.06
C SER A 179 22.74 9.84 7.54
N SER A 180 23.47 10.81 7.00
CA SER A 180 23.69 10.96 5.55
C SER A 180 24.80 10.03 5.04
N ILE A 181 25.18 9.02 5.82
CA ILE A 181 26.30 8.14 5.51
C ILE A 181 25.85 7.14 4.43
N VAL A 182 26.50 7.24 3.28
CA VAL A 182 26.50 6.22 2.23
C VAL A 182 27.67 5.28 2.52
N LEU A 183 27.41 3.97 2.45
CA LEU A 183 28.42 2.96 2.74
C LEU A 183 28.97 2.38 1.45
N ASP A 184 30.30 2.29 1.35
CA ASP A 184 30.96 1.42 0.37
C ASP A 184 30.94 -0.01 0.92
N ILE A 185 30.49 -0.96 0.10
CA ILE A 185 30.30 -2.34 0.49
C ILE A 185 31.38 -3.22 -0.15
N ASP A 186 32.18 -3.84 0.70
CA ASP A 186 33.19 -4.79 0.27
C ASP A 186 32.56 -6.13 -0.14
N LEU A 187 32.65 -6.46 -1.44
CA LEU A 187 32.24 -7.75 -1.98
C LEU A 187 33.43 -8.71 -2.19
N ASP A 188 34.67 -8.27 -1.96
CA ASP A 188 35.90 -9.07 -2.08
C ASP A 188 36.14 -9.95 -0.85
N VAL A 189 35.07 -10.61 -0.46
CA VAL A 189 34.98 -11.56 0.65
C VAL A 189 34.76 -12.98 0.12
N ASN A 190 34.97 -13.96 0.99
CA ASN A 190 34.71 -15.36 0.63
C ASN A 190 33.20 -15.63 0.39
N ASP A 191 32.90 -16.72 -0.31
CA ASP A 191 31.54 -17.07 -0.74
C ASP A 191 30.54 -17.22 0.43
N ASN A 192 31.00 -17.63 1.61
CA ASN A 192 30.12 -17.76 2.79
C ASN A 192 29.68 -16.38 3.29
N VAL A 193 30.61 -15.42 3.38
CA VAL A 193 30.30 -14.04 3.78
C VAL A 193 29.46 -13.36 2.70
N LEU A 194 29.75 -13.59 1.43
CA LEU A 194 28.95 -13.06 0.33
C LEU A 194 27.51 -13.56 0.40
N ALA A 195 27.32 -14.87 0.62
CA ALA A 195 25.98 -15.44 0.82
C ALA A 195 25.27 -14.89 2.07
N ASP A 196 26.00 -14.56 3.14
CA ASP A 196 25.45 -13.93 4.35
C ASP A 196 24.94 -12.51 4.07
N ILE A 197 25.67 -11.71 3.28
CA ILE A 197 25.24 -10.37 2.85
C ILE A 197 23.90 -10.46 2.10
N GLY A 198 23.76 -11.42 1.18
CA GLY A 198 22.50 -11.62 0.45
C GLY A 198 21.31 -11.98 1.34
N LYS A 199 21.53 -12.83 2.34
CA LYS A 199 20.48 -13.35 3.23
C LYS A 199 20.11 -12.41 4.38
N THR A 200 21.09 -11.73 4.96
CA THR A 200 20.88 -10.92 6.17
C THR A 200 20.81 -9.43 5.85
N GLY A 201 21.40 -9.02 4.73
CA GLY A 201 21.49 -7.63 4.33
C GLY A 201 22.83 -6.98 4.67
N ILE A 202 22.87 -5.68 4.38
CA ILE A 202 24.00 -4.82 4.72
C ILE A 202 24.00 -4.58 6.24
N LYS A 203 25.15 -4.80 6.88
CA LYS A 203 25.36 -4.51 8.31
C LYS A 203 25.77 -3.04 8.47
N ASP A 204 25.04 -2.32 9.31
CA ASP A 204 25.49 -1.02 9.80
C ASP A 204 26.56 -1.22 10.88
N ARG A 205 27.53 -0.31 10.98
CA ARG A 205 28.72 -0.46 11.87
C ARG A 205 28.39 -0.71 13.34
N GLU A 206 27.19 -0.37 13.81
CA GLU A 206 26.76 -0.49 15.21
C GLU A 206 25.34 -1.07 15.37
N SER A 207 24.73 -1.65 14.33
CA SER A 207 23.36 -2.21 14.44
C SER A 207 23.19 -3.57 13.77
N LEU A 208 22.04 -4.18 14.05
CA LEU A 208 21.59 -5.39 13.35
C LEU A 208 21.55 -5.15 11.82
N PRO A 209 21.71 -6.21 11.01
CA PRO A 209 21.57 -6.15 9.55
C PRO A 209 20.27 -5.45 9.12
N ARG A 210 20.33 -4.69 8.02
CA ARG A 210 19.23 -3.86 7.52
C ARG A 210 18.01 -4.63 6.99
N GLY A 211 18.09 -5.96 6.87
CA GLY A 211 17.07 -6.82 6.28
C GLY A 211 17.56 -7.51 5.00
N PRO A 212 16.95 -8.64 4.61
CA PRO A 212 17.43 -9.45 3.48
C PRO A 212 17.41 -8.67 2.15
N LEU A 213 18.54 -8.70 1.42
CA LEU A 213 18.59 -8.27 0.02
C LEU A 213 17.94 -9.30 -0.91
N ALA A 214 17.75 -10.53 -0.45
CA ALA A 214 17.25 -11.67 -1.24
C ALA A 214 18.05 -11.93 -2.53
N LEU A 215 19.32 -11.51 -2.57
CA LEU A 215 20.25 -11.77 -3.67
C LEU A 215 20.96 -13.11 -3.42
N ASP A 216 20.83 -14.04 -4.37
CA ASP A 216 21.55 -15.30 -4.29
C ASP A 216 23.05 -15.15 -4.61
N LEU A 217 23.85 -16.15 -4.24
CA LEU A 217 25.30 -16.14 -4.44
C LEU A 217 25.70 -15.88 -5.90
N PRO A 218 25.08 -16.50 -6.94
CA PRO A 218 25.35 -16.15 -8.33
C PRO A 218 25.12 -14.68 -8.65
N SER A 219 24.03 -14.09 -8.14
CA SER A 219 23.71 -12.68 -8.36
C SER A 219 24.79 -11.78 -7.77
N LEU A 220 25.18 -12.03 -6.52
CA LEU A 220 26.25 -11.26 -5.87
C LEU A 220 27.62 -11.41 -6.54
N LYS A 221 27.93 -12.57 -7.12
CA LYS A 221 29.15 -12.76 -7.91
C LYS A 221 29.14 -11.93 -9.20
N GLU A 222 28.00 -11.82 -9.88
CA GLU A 222 27.89 -10.98 -11.07
C GLU A 222 27.97 -9.49 -10.71
N ILE A 223 27.38 -9.09 -9.58
CA ILE A 223 27.53 -7.74 -9.02
C ILE A 223 29.00 -7.43 -8.73
N ARG A 224 29.69 -8.30 -8.00
CA ARG A 224 31.14 -8.15 -7.73
C ARG A 224 31.94 -7.98 -9.01
N LYS A 225 31.70 -8.83 -10.01
CA LYS A 225 32.37 -8.77 -11.30
C LYS A 225 32.12 -7.45 -12.03
N TYR A 226 30.90 -6.92 -12.00
CA TYR A 226 30.59 -5.61 -12.59
C TYR A 226 31.37 -4.49 -11.89
N PHE A 227 31.36 -4.45 -10.56
CA PHE A 227 32.05 -3.40 -9.79
C PHE A 227 33.59 -3.49 -9.88
N HIS A 228 34.14 -4.69 -10.11
CA HIS A 228 35.55 -4.88 -10.49
C HIS A 228 35.87 -4.20 -11.83
N GLN A 229 34.98 -4.29 -12.81
CA GLN A 229 35.13 -3.63 -14.11
C GLN A 229 35.03 -2.10 -13.98
N GLU A 230 34.14 -1.63 -13.10
CA GLU A 230 34.00 -0.19 -12.75
C GLU A 230 35.16 0.31 -11.85
N LYS A 231 36.04 -0.57 -11.37
CA LYS A 231 37.22 -0.28 -10.52
C LYS A 231 36.88 0.44 -9.21
N ARG A 232 35.75 0.09 -8.59
CA ARG A 232 35.31 0.64 -7.30
C ARG A 232 34.41 -0.35 -6.56
N ALA A 233 34.25 -0.16 -5.27
CA ALA A 233 33.22 -0.87 -4.51
C ALA A 233 31.81 -0.37 -4.90
N PRO A 234 30.78 -1.23 -4.83
CA PRO A 234 29.40 -0.77 -4.84
C PRO A 234 29.08 0.03 -3.57
N THR A 235 28.22 1.01 -3.72
CA THR A 235 27.58 1.68 -2.57
C THR A 235 26.38 0.86 -2.07
N ASP A 236 25.93 1.14 -0.84
CA ASP A 236 24.73 0.50 -0.28
C ASP A 236 23.47 0.78 -1.11
N ILE A 237 23.26 2.01 -1.55
CA ILE A 237 22.13 2.37 -2.43
C ILE A 237 22.15 1.61 -3.77
N GLU A 238 23.32 1.29 -4.31
CA GLU A 238 23.46 0.49 -5.54
C GLU A 238 23.06 -0.97 -5.32
N LEU A 239 23.52 -1.58 -4.22
CA LEU A 239 23.11 -2.94 -3.86
C LEU A 239 21.63 -3.03 -3.53
N GLU A 240 21.08 -2.06 -2.80
CA GLU A 240 19.65 -1.98 -2.49
C GLU A 240 18.82 -1.81 -3.78
N SER A 241 19.26 -0.99 -4.73
CA SER A 241 18.60 -0.83 -6.04
C SER A 241 18.60 -2.13 -6.84
N LEU A 242 19.72 -2.86 -6.84
CA LEU A 242 19.84 -4.16 -7.51
C LEU A 242 18.98 -5.22 -6.82
N ALA A 243 18.92 -5.23 -5.47
CA ALA A 243 18.07 -6.13 -4.71
C ALA A 243 16.58 -5.98 -5.06
N GLN A 244 16.09 -4.74 -5.13
CA GLN A 244 14.71 -4.48 -5.56
C GLN A 244 14.50 -4.86 -7.03
N THR A 245 15.40 -4.41 -7.90
CA THR A 245 15.27 -4.58 -9.35
C THR A 245 15.41 -6.04 -9.78
N TRP A 246 16.23 -6.85 -9.11
CA TRP A 246 16.49 -8.26 -9.44
C TRP A 246 15.69 -9.24 -8.59
N SER A 247 14.77 -8.76 -7.75
CA SER A 247 13.88 -9.62 -6.97
C SER A 247 13.00 -10.52 -7.85
N GLU A 248 12.50 -11.63 -7.30
CA GLU A 248 11.52 -12.48 -7.99
C GLU A 248 10.27 -11.68 -8.35
N HIS A 249 9.83 -10.79 -7.46
CA HIS A 249 8.70 -9.91 -7.66
C HIS A 249 8.84 -9.01 -8.91
N CYS A 250 10.03 -8.45 -9.15
CA CYS A 250 10.24 -7.53 -10.27
C CYS A 250 10.63 -8.25 -11.58
N LYS A 251 11.59 -9.18 -11.55
CA LYS A 251 12.07 -9.84 -12.78
C LYS A 251 11.36 -11.14 -13.12
N HIS A 252 10.51 -11.66 -12.22
CA HIS A 252 9.79 -12.90 -12.44
C HIS A 252 10.78 -14.01 -12.87
N ILE A 253 11.84 -14.21 -12.08
CA ILE A 253 12.97 -15.07 -12.46
C ILE A 253 12.48 -16.50 -12.69
N ILE A 254 11.55 -17.01 -11.88
CA ILE A 254 10.97 -18.35 -12.08
C ILE A 254 10.26 -18.43 -13.44
N PHE A 255 9.45 -17.42 -13.78
CA PHE A 255 8.67 -17.38 -15.02
C PHE A 255 9.54 -17.20 -16.27
N SER A 256 10.69 -16.55 -16.15
CA SER A 256 11.62 -16.27 -17.25
C SER A 256 12.76 -17.32 -17.38
N SER A 257 12.97 -18.13 -16.35
CA SER A 257 13.99 -19.19 -16.32
C SER A 257 13.54 -20.44 -17.05
N SER A 258 14.50 -21.16 -17.64
CA SER A 258 14.22 -22.47 -18.25
C SER A 258 13.79 -23.47 -17.18
N ILE A 259 12.79 -24.30 -17.47
CA ILE A 259 12.29 -25.33 -16.56
C ILE A 259 12.03 -26.62 -17.33
N ASP A 260 12.70 -27.71 -16.94
CA ASP A 260 12.62 -29.02 -17.61
C ASP A 260 12.77 -28.91 -19.15
N GLU A 261 11.75 -29.31 -19.93
CA GLU A 261 11.73 -29.18 -21.40
C GLU A 261 11.42 -27.76 -21.91
N VAL A 262 10.94 -26.86 -21.05
CA VAL A 262 10.54 -25.48 -21.39
C VAL A 262 11.76 -24.56 -21.34
N LYS A 263 12.52 -24.52 -22.44
CA LYS A 263 13.79 -23.79 -22.54
C LYS A 263 13.68 -22.27 -22.41
N ASP A 264 12.58 -21.70 -22.92
CA ASP A 264 12.34 -20.25 -23.00
C ASP A 264 11.62 -19.67 -21.77
N GLY A 265 11.35 -20.52 -20.77
CA GLY A 265 10.58 -20.18 -19.57
C GLY A 265 9.06 -20.19 -19.76
N LEU A 266 8.35 -20.23 -18.64
CA LEU A 266 6.90 -20.38 -18.59
C LEU A 266 6.18 -19.17 -19.21
N TYR A 267 6.67 -17.96 -18.95
CA TYR A 267 6.04 -16.73 -19.43
C TYR A 267 6.08 -16.61 -20.96
N LYS A 268 7.26 -16.81 -21.56
CA LYS A 268 7.41 -16.72 -23.02
C LYS A 268 6.62 -17.84 -23.72
N THR A 269 6.67 -19.06 -23.18
CA THR A 269 6.05 -20.24 -23.80
C THR A 269 4.53 -20.23 -23.68
N TYR A 270 4.00 -20.08 -22.46
CA TYR A 270 2.57 -20.29 -22.21
C TYR A 270 1.76 -19.00 -22.19
N ILE A 271 2.33 -17.87 -21.75
CA ILE A 271 1.59 -16.60 -21.67
C ILE A 271 1.73 -15.80 -22.97
N LYS A 272 2.98 -15.44 -23.35
CA LYS A 272 3.24 -14.73 -24.62
C LYS A 272 2.93 -15.61 -25.83
N GLY A 273 3.22 -16.90 -25.76
CA GLY A 273 2.92 -17.86 -26.82
C GLY A 273 1.42 -17.96 -27.11
N ALA A 274 0.59 -18.18 -26.08
CA ALA A 274 -0.87 -18.22 -26.24
C ALA A 274 -1.43 -16.89 -26.76
N THR A 275 -0.95 -15.77 -26.21
CA THR A 275 -1.35 -14.42 -26.67
C THR A 275 -0.99 -14.21 -28.14
N SER A 276 0.21 -14.60 -28.56
CA SER A 276 0.65 -14.51 -29.96
C SER A 276 -0.23 -15.34 -30.90
N GLN A 277 -0.69 -16.52 -30.46
CA GLN A 277 -1.63 -17.33 -31.25
C GLN A 277 -3.00 -16.63 -31.41
N ILE A 278 -3.49 -15.96 -30.37
CA ILE A 278 -4.73 -15.17 -30.43
C ILE A 278 -4.55 -13.99 -31.39
N LEU A 279 -3.45 -13.23 -31.31
CA LEU A 279 -3.20 -12.07 -32.15
C LEU A 279 -3.02 -12.42 -33.63
N LYS A 280 -2.51 -13.62 -33.95
CA LYS A 280 -2.47 -14.13 -35.33
C LYS A 280 -3.87 -14.34 -35.91
N LYS A 281 -4.83 -14.79 -35.09
CA LYS A 281 -6.23 -15.03 -35.49
C LYS A 281 -7.09 -13.77 -35.47
N LYS A 282 -6.85 -12.87 -34.51
CA LYS A 282 -7.59 -11.61 -34.30
C LYS A 282 -6.67 -10.41 -34.52
N LYS A 283 -6.49 -10.03 -35.79
CA LYS A 283 -5.74 -8.82 -36.16
C LYS A 283 -6.39 -7.58 -35.53
N ASN A 284 -5.57 -6.64 -35.07
CA ASN A 284 -6.00 -5.37 -34.48
C ASN A 284 -6.92 -5.50 -33.25
N PHE A 285 -6.86 -6.63 -32.53
CA PHE A 285 -7.62 -6.82 -31.29
C PHE A 285 -6.92 -6.19 -30.08
N ALA A 286 -5.64 -6.49 -29.86
CA ALA A 286 -4.88 -5.91 -28.77
C ALA A 286 -4.14 -4.65 -29.22
N ALA A 287 -4.17 -3.62 -28.37
CA ALA A 287 -3.49 -2.35 -28.60
C ALA A 287 -2.14 -2.27 -27.86
N SER A 288 -2.04 -2.87 -26.67
CA SER A 288 -0.80 -2.95 -25.88
C SER A 288 -0.80 -4.24 -25.07
N VAL A 289 0.28 -5.02 -25.17
CA VAL A 289 0.49 -6.24 -24.39
C VAL A 289 1.97 -6.32 -23.99
N PHE A 290 2.23 -6.61 -22.71
CA PHE A 290 3.56 -6.89 -22.16
C PHE A 290 4.59 -5.76 -22.17
N THR A 291 4.19 -4.51 -22.47
CA THR A 291 5.09 -3.36 -22.61
C THR A 291 4.71 -2.16 -21.76
N ASP A 292 3.65 -2.26 -20.94
CA ASP A 292 3.12 -1.16 -20.14
C ASP A 292 2.52 -1.69 -18.83
N ASN A 293 2.12 -0.80 -17.92
CA ASN A 293 1.54 -1.11 -16.61
C ASN A 293 0.26 -1.98 -16.69
N SER A 294 -0.47 -1.90 -17.80
CA SER A 294 -1.73 -2.61 -18.04
C SER A 294 -1.77 -3.18 -19.46
N GLY A 295 -2.58 -4.22 -19.66
CA GLY A 295 -2.91 -4.73 -21.00
C GLY A 295 -4.12 -4.01 -21.57
N ALA A 296 -4.13 -3.71 -22.88
CA ALA A 296 -5.25 -3.02 -23.53
C ALA A 296 -5.69 -3.67 -24.83
N ILE A 297 -7.00 -3.62 -25.05
CA ILE A 297 -7.65 -4.05 -26.29
C ILE A 297 -8.42 -2.89 -26.92
N HIS A 298 -8.65 -2.97 -28.23
CA HIS A 298 -9.56 -2.08 -28.91
C HIS A 298 -11.00 -2.37 -28.48
N PHE A 299 -11.70 -1.35 -27.98
CA PHE A 299 -13.10 -1.46 -27.58
C PHE A 299 -14.03 -1.05 -28.72
N ASP A 300 -13.85 0.16 -29.25
CA ASP A 300 -14.60 0.69 -30.38
C ASP A 300 -13.70 1.52 -31.33
N GLY A 301 -14.29 2.42 -32.13
CA GLY A 301 -13.57 3.32 -33.04
C GLY A 301 -12.61 4.28 -32.35
N ASP A 302 -12.92 4.71 -31.14
CA ASP A 302 -12.30 5.87 -30.49
C ASP A 302 -11.56 5.52 -29.19
N TYR A 303 -11.92 4.41 -28.54
CA TYR A 303 -11.44 4.03 -27.23
C TYR A 303 -10.76 2.65 -27.19
N LEU A 304 -9.87 2.52 -26.21
CA LEU A 304 -9.28 1.28 -25.75
C LEU A 304 -9.77 1.00 -24.33
N VAL A 305 -9.94 -0.29 -24.01
CA VAL A 305 -10.19 -0.75 -22.64
C VAL A 305 -8.94 -1.42 -22.12
N THR A 306 -8.51 -1.01 -20.93
CA THR A 306 -7.36 -1.57 -20.22
C THR A 306 -7.85 -2.48 -19.10
N HIS A 307 -7.07 -3.51 -18.77
CA HIS A 307 -7.36 -4.37 -17.63
C HIS A 307 -6.06 -4.83 -16.98
N LYS A 308 -5.94 -4.57 -15.68
CA LYS A 308 -4.84 -5.06 -14.84
C LYS A 308 -5.41 -5.71 -13.59
N VAL A 309 -4.78 -6.79 -13.16
CA VAL A 309 -5.05 -7.48 -11.90
C VAL A 309 -3.72 -7.68 -11.20
N GLU A 310 -3.70 -7.43 -9.89
CA GLU A 310 -2.56 -7.63 -9.00
C GLU A 310 -2.96 -8.46 -7.79
N THR A 311 -1.95 -8.87 -7.01
CA THR A 311 -2.17 -9.58 -5.75
C THR A 311 -1.40 -8.92 -4.62
N HIS A 312 -1.99 -8.88 -3.43
CA HIS A 312 -1.36 -8.31 -2.24
C HIS A 312 -1.38 -9.27 -1.04
N ASN A 313 -0.90 -10.49 -1.28
CA ASN A 313 -1.10 -11.65 -0.40
C ASN A 313 -0.37 -11.55 0.94
N SER A 314 0.96 -11.36 0.92
CA SER A 314 1.79 -11.32 2.13
C SER A 314 1.49 -10.10 2.99
N PRO A 315 1.35 -8.87 2.44
CA PRO A 315 0.90 -7.72 3.22
C PRO A 315 -0.46 -7.95 3.86
N SER A 316 -1.44 -8.50 3.11
CA SER A 316 -2.78 -8.77 3.65
C SER A 316 -2.82 -9.87 4.71
N ALA A 317 -1.79 -10.73 4.78
CA ALA A 317 -1.65 -11.72 5.85
C ALA A 317 -1.16 -11.09 7.17
N LEU A 318 -0.39 -9.99 7.08
CA LEU A 318 0.18 -9.27 8.22
C LEU A 318 -0.73 -8.14 8.70
N ASP A 319 -1.26 -7.39 7.75
CA ASP A 319 -2.23 -6.31 7.94
C ASP A 319 -3.27 -6.35 6.82
N PRO A 320 -4.41 -7.01 7.07
CA PRO A 320 -5.42 -7.24 6.04
C PRO A 320 -6.00 -5.93 5.47
N PHE A 321 -6.16 -4.91 6.31
CA PHE A 321 -6.66 -3.61 5.87
C PHE A 321 -5.65 -2.89 4.99
N GLY A 322 -4.46 -2.55 5.49
CA GLY A 322 -3.44 -1.83 4.74
C GLY A 322 -2.99 -2.61 3.51
N GLY A 323 -2.81 -3.92 3.63
CA GLY A 323 -2.50 -4.82 2.52
C GLY A 323 -3.54 -4.73 1.39
N ALA A 324 -4.83 -4.76 1.69
CA ALA A 324 -5.87 -4.68 0.67
C ALA A 324 -6.06 -3.26 0.10
N VAL A 325 -6.02 -2.21 0.94
CA VAL A 325 -6.09 -0.81 0.48
C VAL A 325 -4.96 -0.54 -0.51
N THR A 326 -3.73 -0.89 -0.15
CA THR A 326 -2.55 -0.64 -0.99
C THR A 326 -2.57 -1.46 -2.27
N GLY A 327 -3.10 -2.69 -2.22
CA GLY A 327 -3.36 -3.47 -3.41
C GLY A 327 -4.31 -2.75 -4.38
N ILE A 328 -5.51 -2.37 -3.93
CA ILE A 328 -6.52 -1.78 -4.85
C ILE A 328 -6.08 -0.41 -5.38
N VAL A 329 -5.49 0.43 -4.54
CA VAL A 329 -4.97 1.73 -5.01
C VAL A 329 -3.71 1.55 -5.87
N GLY A 330 -2.90 0.51 -5.65
CA GLY A 330 -1.77 0.15 -6.52
C GLY A 330 -2.22 -0.15 -7.95
N VAL A 331 -3.18 -1.06 -8.11
CA VAL A 331 -3.70 -1.42 -9.44
C VAL A 331 -4.51 -0.28 -10.11
N ASN A 332 -5.12 0.61 -9.31
CA ASN A 332 -5.66 1.87 -9.84
C ASN A 332 -4.55 2.74 -10.44
N ARG A 333 -3.38 2.84 -9.79
CA ARG A 333 -2.22 3.59 -10.33
C ARG A 333 -1.68 2.97 -11.59
N ASP A 334 -1.61 1.64 -11.70
CA ASP A 334 -1.24 0.98 -12.95
C ASP A 334 -2.13 1.40 -14.12
N THR A 335 -3.44 1.49 -13.87
CA THR A 335 -4.39 1.94 -14.88
C THR A 335 -4.15 3.41 -15.24
N ILE A 336 -3.90 4.27 -14.26
CA ILE A 336 -3.53 5.68 -14.48
C ILE A 336 -2.16 5.79 -15.20
N GLY A 337 -1.24 4.86 -14.95
CA GLY A 337 0.07 4.79 -15.58
C GLY A 337 0.04 4.24 -17.00
N PHE A 338 -1.03 3.54 -17.41
CA PHE A 338 -1.15 3.00 -18.75
C PHE A 338 -1.19 4.09 -19.81
N GLY A 339 -0.33 3.95 -20.84
CA GLY A 339 -0.15 4.93 -21.88
C GLY A 339 0.18 6.30 -21.29
N LEU A 340 -0.69 7.27 -21.52
CA LEU A 340 -0.53 8.62 -20.98
C LEU A 340 -1.63 8.98 -19.98
N GLY A 341 -2.28 8.00 -19.35
CA GLY A 341 -3.38 8.25 -18.43
C GLY A 341 -4.69 7.64 -18.91
N ALA A 342 -4.90 6.36 -18.63
CA ALA A 342 -6.23 5.76 -18.72
C ALA A 342 -7.07 6.13 -17.50
N MET A 343 -8.37 6.30 -17.71
CA MET A 343 -9.34 6.57 -16.65
C MET A 343 -9.76 5.25 -16.01
N PRO A 344 -9.53 5.01 -14.71
CA PRO A 344 -10.15 3.89 -14.01
C PRO A 344 -11.67 4.03 -14.04
N ILE A 345 -12.38 2.98 -14.44
CA ILE A 345 -13.86 2.98 -14.57
C ILE A 345 -14.54 1.92 -13.71
N ALA A 346 -13.87 0.82 -13.38
CA ALA A 346 -14.40 -0.23 -12.54
C ALA A 346 -13.27 -1.01 -11.87
N ASN A 347 -13.53 -1.48 -10.66
CA ASN A 347 -12.66 -2.33 -9.88
C ASN A 347 -13.23 -3.74 -9.74
N PHE A 348 -12.34 -4.68 -9.52
CA PHE A 348 -12.63 -6.08 -9.28
C PHE A 348 -11.89 -6.58 -8.04
N TYR A 349 -12.46 -7.57 -7.34
CA TYR A 349 -11.80 -8.25 -6.22
C TYR A 349 -11.91 -9.77 -6.32
N GLY A 350 -10.92 -10.49 -5.79
CA GLY A 350 -10.97 -11.94 -5.64
C GLY A 350 -10.31 -12.34 -4.33
N PHE A 351 -11.06 -12.97 -3.43
CA PHE A 351 -10.53 -13.34 -2.11
C PHE A 351 -10.50 -14.85 -1.96
N CYS A 352 -9.33 -15.40 -1.64
CA CYS A 352 -9.19 -16.79 -1.21
C CYS A 352 -8.72 -16.83 0.25
N VAL A 353 -9.56 -17.32 1.15
CA VAL A 353 -9.31 -17.39 2.60
C VAL A 353 -9.61 -18.78 3.14
N ALA A 354 -9.17 -19.10 4.35
CA ALA A 354 -9.70 -20.26 5.06
C ALA A 354 -11.07 -19.92 5.70
N ASP A 355 -11.74 -20.92 6.26
CA ASP A 355 -13.05 -20.73 6.88
C ASP A 355 -13.04 -19.60 7.93
N PRO A 356 -13.84 -18.53 7.78
CA PRO A 356 -13.91 -17.43 8.74
C PRO A 356 -14.53 -17.84 10.09
N ASP A 357 -15.25 -18.95 10.16
CA ASP A 357 -15.84 -19.47 11.41
C ASP A 357 -14.86 -20.36 12.19
N ARG A 358 -13.59 -20.48 11.75
CA ARG A 358 -12.57 -21.28 12.43
C ARG A 358 -12.01 -20.57 13.67
N ASP A 359 -12.03 -21.29 14.80
CA ASP A 359 -11.53 -20.80 16.10
C ASP A 359 -10.10 -21.25 16.45
N GLU A 360 -9.52 -22.19 15.68
CA GLU A 360 -8.20 -22.74 15.98
C GLU A 360 -7.08 -21.70 15.76
N PRO A 361 -6.24 -21.43 16.77
CA PRO A 361 -5.13 -20.50 16.62
C PRO A 361 -4.07 -21.06 15.68
N LEU A 362 -3.59 -20.24 14.76
CA LEU A 362 -2.42 -20.51 13.93
C LEU A 362 -1.23 -19.70 14.43
N TYR A 363 -0.03 -20.19 14.15
CA TYR A 363 1.22 -19.55 14.56
C TYR A 363 2.18 -19.48 13.37
N LYS A 364 2.99 -18.42 13.32
CA LYS A 364 4.07 -18.27 12.35
C LYS A 364 5.27 -19.07 12.86
N GLY A 365 5.76 -19.99 12.04
CA GLY A 365 6.90 -20.83 12.39
C GLY A 365 6.54 -22.04 13.24
N THR A 366 7.55 -22.86 13.55
CA THR A 366 7.41 -24.13 14.27
C THR A 366 7.58 -24.00 15.78
N ASP A 367 7.90 -22.81 16.29
CA ASP A 367 8.12 -22.50 17.70
C ASP A 367 6.85 -22.06 18.43
N PHE A 368 5.75 -21.81 17.69
CA PHE A 368 4.43 -21.44 18.22
C PHE A 368 4.42 -20.15 19.06
N THR A 369 5.37 -19.24 18.83
CA THR A 369 5.52 -18.01 19.62
C THR A 369 4.70 -16.85 19.07
N GLN A 370 4.49 -16.79 17.75
CA GLN A 370 3.82 -15.67 17.09
C GLN A 370 2.48 -16.09 16.49
N LYS A 371 1.39 -15.80 17.19
CA LYS A 371 0.03 -16.07 16.71
C LYS A 371 -0.27 -15.30 15.40
N MET A 372 -0.89 -15.95 14.44
CA MET A 372 -1.41 -15.36 13.21
C MET A 372 -2.80 -14.76 13.42
N LEU A 373 -3.20 -13.85 12.53
CA LEU A 373 -4.56 -13.31 12.51
C LEU A 373 -5.57 -14.43 12.18
N SER A 374 -6.76 -14.38 12.77
CA SER A 374 -7.84 -15.31 12.43
C SER A 374 -8.33 -15.07 11.00
N SER A 375 -8.87 -16.11 10.36
CA SER A 375 -9.42 -15.99 9.01
C SER A 375 -10.55 -14.96 8.92
N ARG A 376 -11.39 -14.83 9.96
CA ARG A 376 -12.38 -13.76 10.07
C ARG A 376 -11.75 -12.38 10.02
N ARG A 377 -10.72 -12.14 10.83
CA ARG A 377 -10.03 -10.84 10.88
C ARG A 377 -9.36 -10.51 9.55
N ILE A 378 -8.80 -11.51 8.86
CA ILE A 378 -8.27 -11.35 7.51
C ILE A 378 -9.39 -10.94 6.55
N LEU A 379 -10.49 -11.69 6.48
CA LEU A 379 -11.59 -11.41 5.57
C LEU A 379 -12.22 -10.03 5.81
N GLU A 380 -12.51 -9.68 7.06
CA GLU A 380 -13.09 -8.38 7.41
C GLU A 380 -12.15 -7.22 7.04
N GLY A 381 -10.85 -7.36 7.31
CA GLY A 381 -9.89 -6.31 7.00
C GLY A 381 -9.63 -6.15 5.51
N ILE A 382 -9.55 -7.24 4.72
CA ILE A 382 -9.40 -7.12 3.25
C ILE A 382 -10.64 -6.49 2.60
N VAL A 383 -11.85 -6.84 3.07
CA VAL A 383 -13.10 -6.24 2.60
C VAL A 383 -13.12 -4.74 2.92
N SER A 384 -12.80 -4.37 4.17
CA SER A 384 -12.71 -2.97 4.58
C SER A 384 -11.65 -2.18 3.79
N GLY A 385 -10.52 -2.81 3.47
CA GLY A 385 -9.45 -2.17 2.72
C GLY A 385 -9.82 -1.92 1.25
N VAL A 386 -10.41 -2.92 0.57
CA VAL A 386 -10.93 -2.72 -0.80
C VAL A 386 -12.07 -1.72 -0.82
N ASN A 387 -12.96 -1.74 0.18
CA ASN A 387 -14.01 -0.74 0.36
C ASN A 387 -13.45 0.67 0.38
N THR A 388 -12.51 0.92 1.29
CA THR A 388 -11.90 2.23 1.49
C THR A 388 -11.21 2.70 0.22
N GLY A 389 -10.40 1.83 -0.40
CA GLY A 389 -9.67 2.15 -1.61
C GLY A 389 -10.57 2.42 -2.82
N GLY A 390 -11.61 1.61 -3.05
CA GLY A 390 -12.53 1.78 -4.16
C GLY A 390 -13.46 2.99 -4.00
N ASN A 391 -14.20 3.04 -2.89
CA ASN A 391 -15.23 4.05 -2.64
C ASN A 391 -14.63 5.46 -2.55
N GLN A 392 -13.54 5.64 -1.78
CA GLN A 392 -12.92 6.97 -1.65
C GLN A 392 -12.17 7.40 -2.92
N SER A 393 -11.72 6.45 -3.76
CA SER A 393 -11.22 6.78 -5.11
C SER A 393 -12.36 7.12 -6.09
N GLY A 394 -13.61 6.84 -5.72
CA GLY A 394 -14.78 7.00 -6.58
C GLY A 394 -14.75 6.06 -7.79
N ILE A 395 -14.24 4.84 -7.61
CA ILE A 395 -14.20 3.80 -8.65
C ILE A 395 -15.05 2.62 -8.17
N PRO A 396 -16.14 2.27 -8.87
CA PRO A 396 -17.06 1.25 -8.41
C PRO A 396 -16.41 -0.14 -8.42
N THR A 397 -16.59 -0.92 -7.37
CA THR A 397 -16.05 -2.28 -7.23
C THR A 397 -17.17 -3.31 -7.42
N SER A 398 -17.56 -3.51 -8.68
CA SER A 398 -18.81 -4.23 -9.03
C SER A 398 -18.66 -5.72 -9.33
N LEU A 399 -17.42 -6.21 -9.45
CA LEU A 399 -17.15 -7.58 -9.89
C LEU A 399 -16.25 -8.28 -8.87
N GLY A 400 -16.55 -9.53 -8.52
CA GLY A 400 -15.65 -10.29 -7.67
C GLY A 400 -16.08 -11.69 -7.29
N PHE A 401 -15.23 -12.36 -6.52
CA PHE A 401 -15.50 -13.67 -5.94
C PHE A 401 -14.88 -13.83 -4.55
N LEU A 402 -15.45 -14.75 -3.77
CA LEU A 402 -14.89 -15.28 -2.53
C LEU A 402 -14.75 -16.80 -2.67
N TYR A 403 -13.60 -17.34 -2.32
CA TYR A 403 -13.33 -18.78 -2.31
C TYR A 403 -12.73 -19.20 -0.96
N CYS A 404 -13.42 -20.08 -0.23
CA CYS A 404 -12.98 -20.55 1.07
C CYS A 404 -12.41 -21.97 0.99
N ASP A 405 -11.16 -22.18 1.40
CA ASP A 405 -10.51 -23.50 1.49
C ASP A 405 -9.41 -23.47 2.56
N GLU A 406 -9.31 -24.54 3.36
CA GLU A 406 -8.32 -24.70 4.42
C GLU A 406 -6.87 -24.52 3.95
N LYS A 407 -6.58 -24.74 2.67
CA LYS A 407 -5.24 -24.51 2.10
C LYS A 407 -4.79 -23.05 2.19
N PHE A 408 -5.71 -22.10 2.32
CA PHE A 408 -5.40 -20.67 2.45
C PHE A 408 -5.14 -20.22 3.90
N ARG A 409 -5.22 -21.14 4.88
CA ARG A 409 -5.05 -20.81 6.31
C ARG A 409 -3.67 -20.22 6.65
N GLY A 410 -2.64 -20.60 5.89
CA GLY A 410 -1.27 -20.09 6.09
C GLY A 410 -1.01 -18.74 5.42
N LYS A 411 -1.71 -18.42 4.33
CA LYS A 411 -1.60 -17.17 3.58
C LYS A 411 -2.83 -17.01 2.68
N PRO A 412 -3.60 -15.90 2.80
CA PRO A 412 -4.71 -15.63 1.90
C PRO A 412 -4.21 -15.31 0.49
N LEU A 413 -5.08 -15.45 -0.51
CA LEU A 413 -4.88 -14.81 -1.81
C LEU A 413 -5.83 -13.63 -1.92
N VAL A 414 -5.29 -12.45 -2.23
CA VAL A 414 -6.04 -11.20 -2.30
C VAL A 414 -5.76 -10.59 -3.66
N PHE A 415 -6.68 -10.83 -4.60
CA PHE A 415 -6.68 -10.27 -5.93
C PHE A 415 -7.47 -8.96 -5.96
N VAL A 416 -6.92 -7.99 -6.66
CA VAL A 416 -7.54 -6.69 -6.91
C VAL A 416 -7.26 -6.31 -8.36
N GLY A 417 -8.24 -5.75 -9.05
CA GLY A 417 -8.11 -5.39 -10.44
C GLY A 417 -8.81 -4.09 -10.77
N THR A 418 -8.34 -3.46 -11.84
CA THR A 418 -8.92 -2.22 -12.36
C THR A 418 -9.07 -2.33 -13.88
N ILE A 419 -10.25 -1.95 -14.34
CA ILE A 419 -10.59 -1.75 -15.74
C ILE A 419 -10.50 -0.25 -16.01
N GLY A 420 -9.82 0.12 -17.09
CA GLY A 420 -9.67 1.51 -17.50
C GLY A 420 -10.15 1.79 -18.92
N LEU A 421 -10.39 3.06 -19.20
CA LEU A 421 -10.80 3.57 -20.51
C LEU A 421 -9.83 4.67 -20.95
N ILE A 422 -9.32 4.58 -22.18
CA ILE A 422 -8.43 5.60 -22.75
C ILE A 422 -8.79 5.86 -24.21
N PRO A 423 -8.88 7.14 -24.65
CA PRO A 423 -9.01 7.43 -26.07
C PRO A 423 -7.78 6.90 -26.84
N LYS A 424 -7.95 6.49 -28.09
CA LYS A 424 -6.81 6.09 -28.94
C LYS A 424 -5.88 7.27 -29.21
N LYS A 425 -6.46 8.46 -29.40
CA LYS A 425 -5.75 9.70 -29.70
C LYS A 425 -6.35 10.88 -28.95
N SER A 426 -5.52 11.88 -28.65
CA SER A 426 -5.95 13.18 -28.15
C SER A 426 -5.03 14.26 -28.70
N ASN A 427 -5.60 15.30 -29.32
CA ASN A 427 -4.86 16.40 -29.95
C ASN A 427 -3.72 15.92 -30.88
N GLY A 428 -4.01 14.92 -31.72
CA GLY A 428 -3.06 14.34 -32.68
C GLY A 428 -2.05 13.35 -32.08
N ARG A 429 -1.99 13.19 -30.76
CA ARG A 429 -1.08 12.27 -30.07
C ARG A 429 -1.73 10.90 -29.86
N ILE A 430 -1.01 9.83 -30.15
CA ILE A 430 -1.43 8.45 -29.82
C ILE A 430 -1.22 8.22 -28.33
N LEU A 431 -2.28 7.88 -27.59
CA LEU A 431 -2.24 7.88 -26.13
C LEU A 431 -1.57 6.66 -25.50
N THR A 432 -1.31 5.61 -26.26
CA THR A 432 -0.52 4.45 -25.83
C THR A 432 0.99 4.66 -25.99
N GLN A 433 1.43 5.77 -26.60
CA GLN A 433 2.85 6.04 -26.86
C GLN A 433 3.47 6.90 -25.76
N LYS A 434 4.29 6.23 -24.95
CA LYS A 434 5.17 6.80 -23.92
C LYS A 434 6.55 7.05 -24.51
N ASN A 435 7.16 8.19 -24.20
CA ASN A 435 8.51 8.50 -24.69
C ASN A 435 9.17 9.64 -23.89
N ALA A 436 9.69 9.35 -22.70
CA ALA A 436 10.52 10.28 -21.94
C ALA A 436 11.74 10.70 -22.77
N LYS A 437 12.01 12.01 -22.82
CA LYS A 437 13.08 12.56 -23.67
C LYS A 437 14.23 13.09 -22.82
N LYS A 438 15.42 13.11 -23.41
CA LYS A 438 16.56 13.84 -22.86
C LYS A 438 16.15 15.29 -22.56
N GLY A 439 16.42 15.73 -21.33
CA GLY A 439 16.14 17.08 -20.85
C GLY A 439 14.77 17.25 -20.19
N ASP A 440 13.86 16.28 -20.33
CA ASP A 440 12.61 16.27 -19.54
C ASP A 440 12.95 16.21 -18.05
N TYR A 441 12.18 16.94 -17.24
CA TYR A 441 12.24 16.83 -15.80
C TYR A 441 11.67 15.50 -15.34
N ILE A 442 12.35 14.87 -14.39
CA ILE A 442 11.82 13.77 -13.60
C ILE A 442 10.96 14.41 -12.53
N VAL A 443 9.66 14.22 -12.60
CA VAL A 443 8.71 14.82 -11.67
C VAL A 443 8.03 13.73 -10.87
N MET A 444 8.11 13.85 -9.55
CA MET A 444 7.32 13.06 -8.62
C MET A 444 6.10 13.88 -8.21
N ILE A 445 4.91 13.27 -8.26
CA ILE A 445 3.68 13.87 -7.72
C ILE A 445 3.08 12.98 -6.63
N GLY A 446 2.29 13.56 -5.73
CA GLY A 446 1.48 12.81 -4.77
C GLY A 446 2.08 12.74 -3.36
N GLY A 447 2.09 11.55 -2.77
CA GLY A 447 2.49 11.31 -1.37
C GLY A 447 3.97 11.57 -1.10
N ARG A 448 4.30 12.01 0.12
CA ARG A 448 5.69 12.19 0.57
C ARG A 448 6.35 10.87 0.94
N VAL A 449 7.68 10.82 0.84
CA VAL A 449 8.49 9.63 1.12
C VAL A 449 8.72 9.45 2.62
N GLY A 450 8.31 8.29 3.16
CA GLY A 450 8.64 7.80 4.49
C GLY A 450 9.43 6.48 4.44
N LYS A 451 9.69 5.91 5.61
CA LYS A 451 10.24 4.56 5.79
C LYS A 451 9.15 3.49 5.59
N ASP A 452 8.44 3.60 4.47
CA ASP A 452 7.27 2.80 4.15
C ASP A 452 7.67 1.68 3.17
N GLY A 453 7.37 0.42 3.50
CA GLY A 453 7.58 -0.73 2.61
C GLY A 453 9.02 -0.94 2.17
N ILE A 454 9.99 -0.49 2.98
CA ILE A 454 11.40 -0.81 2.76
C ILE A 454 11.54 -2.33 2.74
N HIS A 455 12.15 -2.83 1.66
CA HIS A 455 12.31 -4.27 1.38
C HIS A 455 10.99 -5.00 1.09
N GLY A 456 9.92 -4.31 0.67
CA GLY A 456 8.62 -4.92 0.33
C GLY A 456 8.70 -5.95 -0.80
N ALA A 457 9.40 -5.64 -1.89
CA ALA A 457 9.59 -6.56 -3.02
C ALA A 457 10.44 -7.80 -2.67
N THR A 458 11.52 -7.61 -1.89
CA THR A 458 12.37 -8.71 -1.42
C THR A 458 11.63 -9.57 -0.39
N PHE A 459 10.90 -8.96 0.54
CA PHE A 459 10.06 -9.64 1.52
C PHE A 459 8.95 -10.50 0.86
N SER A 460 8.27 -9.96 -0.16
CA SER A 460 7.24 -10.70 -0.90
C SER A 460 7.80 -11.91 -1.66
N SER A 461 9.11 -11.94 -1.89
CA SER A 461 9.84 -13.02 -2.55
C SER A 461 10.34 -14.11 -1.57
N GLU A 462 10.20 -13.92 -0.26
CA GLU A 462 10.65 -14.85 0.78
C GLU A 462 9.49 -15.56 1.51
N ILE A 463 9.83 -16.57 2.32
CA ILE A 463 8.88 -17.29 3.18
C ILE A 463 8.64 -16.44 4.45
N MET A 464 7.38 -16.17 4.78
CA MET A 464 7.03 -15.49 6.03
C MET A 464 7.50 -16.29 7.25
N ASN A 465 8.25 -15.63 8.14
CA ASN A 465 8.79 -16.20 9.38
C ASN A 465 8.68 -15.20 10.54
N SER A 466 9.15 -15.57 11.73
CA SER A 466 9.08 -14.73 12.93
C SER A 466 10.01 -13.50 12.92
N ALA A 467 10.99 -13.47 12.02
CA ALA A 467 11.93 -12.36 11.85
C ALA A 467 11.51 -11.35 10.75
N SER A 468 10.31 -11.52 10.18
CA SER A 468 9.83 -10.71 9.06
C SER A 468 9.67 -9.24 9.46
N PRO A 469 10.30 -8.28 8.74
CA PRO A 469 10.30 -6.87 9.15
C PRO A 469 8.91 -6.25 9.06
N VAL A 470 8.54 -5.55 10.13
CA VAL A 470 7.24 -4.88 10.34
C VAL A 470 7.00 -3.70 9.38
N THR A 471 8.07 -3.18 8.77
CA THR A 471 8.06 -2.01 7.87
C THR A 471 7.33 -2.24 6.54
N ALA A 472 6.90 -3.46 6.24
CA ALA A 472 6.19 -3.82 5.01
C ALA A 472 4.72 -3.33 4.96
N VAL A 473 4.13 -2.99 6.11
CA VAL A 473 2.71 -2.61 6.17
C VAL A 473 2.53 -1.12 5.94
N GLN A 474 1.63 -0.77 5.02
CA GLN A 474 1.38 0.60 4.60
C GLN A 474 -0.11 0.87 4.48
N ILE A 475 -0.51 2.12 4.70
CA ILE A 475 -1.87 2.60 4.45
C ILE A 475 -1.81 3.57 3.27
N GLY A 476 -2.52 3.23 2.19
CA GLY A 476 -2.72 4.12 1.05
C GLY A 476 -3.75 5.21 1.35
N ASN A 477 -3.66 6.31 0.62
CA ASN A 477 -4.54 7.49 0.65
C ASN A 477 -5.37 7.62 -0.66
N PRO A 478 -6.55 7.00 -0.73
CA PRO A 478 -7.37 7.00 -1.95
C PRO A 478 -7.80 8.41 -2.41
N ILE A 479 -7.90 9.36 -1.49
CA ILE A 479 -8.29 10.75 -1.80
C ILE A 479 -7.19 11.46 -2.59
N ILE A 480 -5.92 11.29 -2.19
CA ILE A 480 -4.78 11.80 -2.96
C ILE A 480 -4.74 11.15 -4.34
N GLN A 481 -4.97 9.83 -4.42
CA GLN A 481 -5.10 9.14 -5.70
C GLN A 481 -6.20 9.73 -6.58
N LYS A 482 -7.38 9.99 -6.03
CA LYS A 482 -8.47 10.63 -6.76
C LYS A 482 -8.07 11.99 -7.30
N LYS A 483 -7.47 12.84 -6.45
CA LYS A 483 -7.01 14.19 -6.82
C LYS A 483 -6.02 14.14 -7.99
N PHE A 484 -4.98 13.30 -7.93
CA PHE A 484 -4.02 13.22 -9.05
C PHE A 484 -4.59 12.51 -10.28
N SER A 485 -5.45 11.50 -10.11
CA SER A 485 -6.10 10.81 -11.23
C SER A 485 -6.90 11.79 -12.07
N ASP A 486 -7.74 12.60 -11.41
CA ASP A 486 -8.53 13.63 -12.08
C ASP A 486 -7.63 14.70 -12.74
N ALA A 487 -6.58 15.14 -12.07
CA ALA A 487 -5.64 16.13 -12.61
C ALA A 487 -4.91 15.62 -13.87
N LEU A 488 -4.45 14.37 -13.84
CA LEU A 488 -3.68 13.76 -14.92
C LEU A 488 -4.57 13.42 -16.10
N VAL A 489 -5.59 12.59 -15.86
CA VAL A 489 -6.40 11.95 -16.89
C VAL A 489 -7.34 12.94 -17.56
N LYS A 490 -7.90 13.90 -16.81
CA LYS A 490 -8.91 14.85 -17.36
C LYS A 490 -8.33 16.16 -17.83
N GLU A 491 -7.14 16.56 -17.36
CA GLU A 491 -6.60 17.90 -17.63
C GLU A 491 -5.19 17.88 -18.21
N ALA A 492 -4.24 17.20 -17.58
CA ALA A 492 -2.82 17.28 -17.97
C ALA A 492 -2.52 16.51 -19.26
N ARG A 493 -3.10 15.32 -19.43
CA ARG A 493 -2.93 14.46 -20.61
C ARG A 493 -3.30 15.18 -21.90
N ASP A 494 -4.52 15.72 -21.95
CA ASP A 494 -5.08 16.31 -23.16
C ASP A 494 -4.43 17.66 -23.50
N ARG A 495 -3.87 18.35 -22.50
CA ARG A 495 -3.01 19.53 -22.69
C ARG A 495 -1.55 19.19 -23.04
N GLN A 496 -1.23 17.90 -23.19
CA GLN A 496 0.09 17.39 -23.56
C GLN A 496 1.22 17.92 -22.64
N LEU A 497 0.98 17.91 -21.33
CA LEU A 497 1.92 18.50 -20.35
C LEU A 497 3.08 17.59 -19.94
N TYR A 498 3.08 16.30 -20.31
CA TYR A 498 4.14 15.34 -20.02
C TYR A 498 4.31 14.36 -21.18
N HIS A 499 5.51 13.77 -21.31
CA HIS A 499 5.84 12.81 -22.36
C HIS A 499 5.67 11.35 -21.94
N SER A 500 5.84 11.03 -20.66
CA SER A 500 5.69 9.68 -20.10
C SER A 500 5.25 9.74 -18.64
N ILE A 501 4.68 8.66 -18.13
CA ILE A 501 4.17 8.50 -16.77
C ILE A 501 4.28 7.05 -16.33
N THR A 502 4.64 6.80 -15.08
CA THR A 502 4.54 5.46 -14.46
C THR A 502 4.17 5.60 -12.99
N ASP A 503 3.61 4.54 -12.42
CA ASP A 503 3.37 4.47 -10.97
C ASP A 503 4.67 4.29 -10.18
N ASN A 504 4.61 4.58 -8.88
CA ASN A 504 5.61 4.12 -7.92
C ASN A 504 5.01 2.97 -7.11
N GLY A 505 5.48 1.75 -7.38
CA GLY A 505 5.13 0.53 -6.65
C GLY A 505 6.36 -0.07 -5.97
N ALA A 506 6.61 -1.36 -6.23
CA ALA A 506 7.75 -2.12 -5.71
C ALA A 506 9.09 -1.46 -6.06
N GLY A 507 9.96 -1.28 -5.06
CA GLY A 507 11.23 -0.55 -5.17
C GLY A 507 11.11 0.96 -5.41
N GLY A 508 9.91 1.53 -5.42
CA GLY A 508 9.72 2.98 -5.36
C GLY A 508 10.35 3.77 -6.52
N LEU A 509 11.15 4.78 -6.16
CA LEU A 509 11.82 5.63 -7.14
C LEU A 509 12.94 4.87 -7.88
N SER A 510 13.60 3.92 -7.23
CA SER A 510 14.67 3.14 -7.84
C SER A 510 14.22 2.36 -9.06
N CYS A 511 13.04 1.75 -9.01
CA CYS A 511 12.47 1.04 -10.14
C CYS A 511 11.83 2.01 -11.15
N SER A 512 10.87 2.82 -10.71
CA SER A 512 10.09 3.68 -11.61
C SER A 512 10.93 4.65 -12.45
N VAL A 513 11.92 5.31 -11.83
CA VAL A 513 12.80 6.26 -12.56
C VAL A 513 13.74 5.50 -13.49
N ALA A 514 14.33 4.39 -13.02
CA ALA A 514 15.27 3.61 -13.83
C ALA A 514 14.61 2.88 -15.00
N GLU A 515 13.36 2.44 -14.86
CA GLU A 515 12.56 1.85 -15.93
C GLU A 515 12.22 2.92 -16.98
N MET A 516 11.70 4.07 -16.56
CA MET A 516 11.35 5.16 -17.49
C MET A 516 12.60 5.76 -18.15
N ALA A 517 13.77 5.71 -17.49
CA ALA A 517 15.05 6.13 -18.08
C ALA A 517 15.50 5.27 -19.28
N ARG A 518 14.93 4.06 -19.47
CA ARG A 518 15.16 3.26 -20.70
C ARG A 518 14.60 3.95 -21.95
N GLU A 519 13.56 4.78 -21.79
CA GLU A 519 12.95 5.53 -22.90
C GLU A 519 13.89 6.65 -23.40
N SER A 520 14.54 7.37 -22.48
CA SER A 520 15.46 8.48 -22.81
C SER A 520 16.92 8.05 -23.00
N GLY A 521 17.29 6.89 -22.45
CA GLY A 521 18.65 6.37 -22.42
C GLY A 521 19.50 6.87 -21.25
N GLY A 522 18.91 7.22 -20.10
CA GLY A 522 19.65 7.71 -18.93
C GLY A 522 18.83 8.60 -18.00
N CYS A 523 19.28 8.79 -16.77
CA CYS A 523 18.70 9.76 -15.83
C CYS A 523 19.73 10.30 -14.84
N GLN A 524 19.45 11.49 -14.32
CA GLN A 524 20.15 12.10 -13.21
C GLN A 524 19.12 12.58 -12.18
N VAL A 525 19.20 12.06 -10.96
CA VAL A 525 18.28 12.36 -9.85
C VAL A 525 19.01 13.17 -8.79
N GLU A 526 18.35 14.21 -8.26
CA GLU A 526 18.78 14.99 -7.11
C GLU A 526 17.91 14.56 -5.91
N LEU A 527 18.41 13.62 -5.13
CA LEU A 527 17.64 12.89 -4.12
C LEU A 527 17.23 13.77 -2.94
N ASP A 528 18.00 14.81 -2.62
CA ASP A 528 17.67 15.80 -1.59
C ASP A 528 16.46 16.68 -1.95
N GLN A 529 16.02 16.65 -3.21
CA GLN A 529 14.78 17.32 -3.64
C GLN A 529 13.52 16.48 -3.38
N VAL A 530 13.65 15.20 -3.05
CA VAL A 530 12.50 14.32 -2.80
C VAL A 530 11.76 14.76 -1.54
N PRO A 531 10.43 15.02 -1.60
CA PRO A 531 9.69 15.47 -0.43
C PRO A 531 9.51 14.34 0.58
N LEU A 532 9.95 14.56 1.82
CA LEU A 532 9.93 13.55 2.90
C LEU A 532 8.79 13.80 3.90
N LYS A 533 8.23 12.71 4.46
CA LYS A 533 7.25 12.77 5.56
C LYS A 533 7.88 13.32 6.84
N TYR A 534 9.12 12.92 7.11
CA TYR A 534 9.93 13.31 8.26
C TYR A 534 11.41 13.28 7.88
N ASP A 535 12.22 14.08 8.59
CA ASP A 535 13.66 14.14 8.36
C ASP A 535 14.36 12.87 8.88
N GLY A 536 15.60 12.65 8.44
CA GLY A 536 16.49 11.62 9.00
C GLY A 536 16.47 10.26 8.30
N LEU A 537 15.73 10.13 7.19
CA LEU A 537 15.86 8.98 6.28
C LEU A 537 17.26 8.92 5.67
N LYS A 538 17.83 7.72 5.59
CA LYS A 538 19.08 7.46 4.87
C LYS A 538 18.83 7.59 3.35
N PRO A 539 19.84 7.96 2.54
CA PRO A 539 19.66 8.13 1.10
C PRO A 539 19.06 6.91 0.40
N TRP A 540 19.56 5.70 0.70
CA TRP A 540 19.00 4.47 0.12
C TRP A 540 17.52 4.27 0.53
N GLU A 541 17.13 4.61 1.77
CA GLU A 541 15.74 4.49 2.22
C GLU A 541 14.82 5.43 1.41
N ILE A 542 15.26 6.65 1.12
CA ILE A 542 14.50 7.59 0.27
C ILE A 542 14.30 7.00 -1.14
N TRP A 543 15.36 6.40 -1.68
CA TRP A 543 15.39 5.90 -3.05
C TRP A 543 14.52 4.66 -3.28
N ILE A 544 14.56 3.69 -2.35
CA ILE A 544 13.81 2.43 -2.48
C ILE A 544 12.47 2.42 -1.75
N SER A 545 12.12 3.49 -1.02
CA SER A 545 10.86 3.59 -0.30
C SER A 545 9.67 3.30 -1.21
N GLU A 546 8.77 2.45 -0.74
CA GLU A 546 7.54 2.06 -1.42
C GLU A 546 6.34 2.89 -0.90
N SER A 547 6.58 4.09 -0.35
CA SER A 547 5.52 5.03 0.06
C SER A 547 4.41 5.14 -0.99
N GLN A 548 3.16 5.19 -0.55
CA GLN A 548 2.02 5.09 -1.45
C GLN A 548 1.61 6.42 -2.08
N GLU A 549 0.73 6.32 -3.08
CA GLU A 549 0.15 7.43 -3.85
C GLU A 549 1.15 8.34 -4.54
N ARG A 550 2.13 7.74 -5.22
CA ARG A 550 3.10 8.49 -6.03
C ARG A 550 3.07 8.04 -7.48
N MET A 551 3.33 8.99 -8.38
CA MET A 551 3.58 8.75 -9.80
C MET A 551 4.86 9.48 -10.21
N THR A 552 5.64 8.87 -11.11
CA THR A 552 6.79 9.50 -11.79
C THR A 552 6.38 9.94 -13.19
N LEU A 553 6.71 11.18 -13.57
CA LEU A 553 6.42 11.75 -14.89
C LEU A 553 7.66 12.33 -15.55
N ALA A 554 7.70 12.27 -16.89
CA ALA A 554 8.65 13.00 -17.72
C ALA A 554 7.99 14.30 -18.21
N VAL A 555 8.34 15.44 -17.63
CA VAL A 555 7.71 16.75 -17.91
C VAL A 555 8.68 17.65 -18.70
N PRO A 556 8.30 18.14 -19.89
CA PRO A 556 9.14 19.06 -20.66
C PRO A 556 9.42 20.36 -19.89
N PRO A 557 10.64 20.91 -19.94
CA PRO A 557 10.98 22.14 -19.19
C PRO A 557 10.05 23.33 -19.51
N ASN A 558 9.64 23.48 -20.78
CA ASN A 558 8.73 24.53 -21.21
C ASN A 558 7.26 24.31 -20.78
N LYS A 559 6.91 23.12 -20.28
CA LYS A 559 5.58 22.79 -19.75
C LYS A 559 5.54 22.71 -18.23
N TRP A 560 6.71 22.69 -17.57
CA TRP A 560 6.83 22.54 -16.11
C TRP A 560 5.96 23.50 -15.31
N SER A 561 6.04 24.81 -15.60
CA SER A 561 5.27 25.82 -14.85
C SER A 561 3.75 25.58 -14.97
N ALA A 562 3.26 25.25 -16.16
CA ALA A 562 1.85 24.95 -16.40
C ALA A 562 1.42 23.65 -15.71
N PHE A 563 2.27 22.62 -15.76
CA PHE A 563 2.03 21.35 -15.09
C PHE A 563 1.98 21.52 -13.56
N LYS A 564 3.01 22.13 -12.96
CA LYS A 564 3.08 22.35 -11.51
C LYS A 564 1.87 23.12 -11.00
N LYS A 565 1.51 24.23 -11.66
CA LYS A 565 0.33 25.03 -11.31
C LYS A 565 -0.98 24.23 -11.38
N LEU A 566 -1.12 23.35 -12.37
CA LEU A 566 -2.31 22.50 -12.51
C LEU A 566 -2.42 21.48 -11.37
N ILE A 567 -1.33 20.79 -11.06
CA ILE A 567 -1.29 19.75 -10.02
C ILE A 567 -1.49 20.37 -8.62
N GLU A 568 -0.82 21.49 -8.33
CA GLU A 568 -0.96 22.21 -7.06
C GLU A 568 -2.37 22.78 -6.86
N LYS A 569 -3.04 23.24 -7.94
CA LYS A 569 -4.44 23.67 -7.89
C LYS A 569 -5.39 22.54 -7.44
N ARG A 570 -5.02 21.28 -7.67
CA ARG A 570 -5.76 20.09 -7.23
C ARG A 570 -5.37 19.63 -5.82
N GLY A 571 -4.54 20.40 -5.12
CA GLY A 571 -4.07 20.08 -3.76
C GLY A 571 -3.06 18.94 -3.74
N ILE A 572 -2.29 18.75 -4.82
CA ILE A 572 -1.26 17.71 -4.93
C ILE A 572 0.12 18.35 -5.02
N GLU A 573 1.08 17.82 -4.27
CA GLU A 573 2.49 18.24 -4.34
C GLU A 573 3.13 17.71 -5.63
N ALA A 574 3.87 18.58 -6.33
CA ALA A 574 4.60 18.23 -7.54
C ALA A 574 6.04 18.74 -7.46
N THR A 575 7.00 17.82 -7.52
CA THR A 575 8.41 18.13 -7.28
C THR A 575 9.26 17.60 -8.42
N ALA A 576 10.06 18.48 -9.04
CA ALA A 576 11.08 18.08 -9.98
C ALA A 576 12.29 17.55 -9.19
N ILE A 577 12.60 16.27 -9.35
CA ILE A 577 13.63 15.55 -8.59
C ILE A 577 14.85 15.20 -9.46
N GLY A 578 14.96 15.78 -10.66
CA GLY A 578 16.04 15.48 -11.58
C GLY A 578 15.66 15.66 -13.04
N LYS A 579 16.44 15.07 -13.94
CA LYS A 579 16.23 15.11 -15.39
C LYS A 579 16.54 13.78 -16.06
N PHE A 580 15.79 13.47 -17.11
CA PHE A 580 16.14 12.39 -18.03
C PHE A 580 17.33 12.80 -18.89
N THR A 581 18.26 11.87 -19.09
CA THR A 581 19.49 12.05 -19.86
C THR A 581 19.59 10.97 -20.94
N SER A 582 20.70 10.98 -21.68
CA SER A 582 21.04 9.97 -22.69
C SER A 582 22.44 9.38 -22.43
N SER A 583 22.84 9.29 -21.16
CA SER A 583 24.20 8.88 -20.75
C SER A 583 24.44 7.37 -20.79
N GLY A 584 23.37 6.58 -20.93
CA GLY A 584 23.36 5.13 -20.70
C GLY A 584 23.30 4.74 -19.22
N ARG A 585 23.23 5.70 -18.30
CA ARG A 585 23.45 5.49 -16.86
C ARG A 585 22.34 6.11 -16.00
N CYS A 586 22.10 5.50 -14.85
CA CYS A 586 21.26 6.01 -13.77
C CYS A 586 22.16 6.60 -12.70
N VAL A 587 22.16 7.94 -12.61
CA VAL A 587 22.99 8.69 -11.66
C VAL A 587 22.10 9.29 -10.58
N VAL A 588 22.43 9.06 -9.31
CA VAL A 588 21.74 9.66 -8.16
C VAL A 588 22.73 10.49 -7.37
N ASN A 589 22.40 11.76 -7.17
CA ASN A 589 23.14 12.71 -6.37
C ASN A 589 22.38 12.98 -5.06
N TYR A 590 23.11 13.28 -4.00
CA TYR A 590 22.56 13.71 -2.72
C TYR A 590 23.42 14.83 -2.16
N PHE A 591 22.83 16.02 -2.00
CA PHE A 591 23.56 17.23 -1.59
C PHE A 591 24.83 17.48 -2.43
N GLY A 592 24.71 17.32 -3.75
CA GLY A 592 25.79 17.55 -4.72
C GLY A 592 26.84 16.44 -4.83
N LYS A 593 26.79 15.38 -4.01
CA LYS A 593 27.65 14.20 -4.14
C LYS A 593 26.94 13.08 -4.89
N THR A 594 27.59 12.49 -5.89
CA THR A 594 27.09 11.26 -6.53
C THR A 594 27.19 10.09 -5.57
N ILE A 595 26.06 9.44 -5.31
CA ILE A 595 25.93 8.31 -4.39
C ILE A 595 25.56 7.00 -5.10
N MET A 596 25.06 7.07 -6.33
CA MET A 596 24.84 5.92 -7.20
C MET A 596 25.17 6.31 -8.63
N ASP A 597 25.89 5.43 -9.32
CA ASP A 597 26.19 5.58 -10.74
C ASP A 597 26.28 4.20 -11.41
N MET A 598 25.16 3.76 -12.00
CA MET A 598 25.07 2.42 -12.62
C MET A 598 24.67 2.48 -14.09
N GLU A 599 25.26 1.62 -14.91
CA GLU A 599 24.82 1.39 -16.28
C GLU A 599 23.38 0.82 -16.29
N LEU A 600 22.49 1.44 -17.07
CA LEU A 600 21.08 1.02 -17.15
C LEU A 600 20.95 -0.42 -17.63
N LYS A 601 21.81 -0.84 -18.56
CA LYS A 601 21.81 -2.20 -19.08
C LYS A 601 22.11 -3.21 -17.98
N PHE A 602 23.14 -2.96 -17.17
CA PHE A 602 23.48 -3.84 -16.05
C PHE A 602 22.37 -3.87 -15.00
N LEU A 603 21.87 -2.69 -14.61
CA LEU A 603 20.77 -2.58 -13.64
C LEU A 603 19.56 -3.43 -14.02
N HIS A 604 19.19 -3.46 -15.31
CA HIS A 604 17.98 -4.16 -15.76
C HIS A 604 18.19 -5.60 -16.24
N GLU A 605 19.37 -5.92 -16.76
CA GLU A 605 19.63 -7.16 -17.51
C GLU A 605 20.84 -7.96 -16.99
N GLY A 606 21.51 -7.49 -15.94
CA GLY A 606 22.70 -8.13 -15.36
C GLY A 606 22.42 -9.37 -14.49
N TYR A 607 21.15 -9.64 -14.14
CA TYR A 607 20.81 -10.75 -13.24
C TYR A 607 21.03 -12.13 -13.90
N PRO A 608 21.52 -13.14 -13.16
CA PRO A 608 21.75 -14.47 -13.70
C PRO A 608 20.43 -15.23 -13.93
N LYS A 609 20.26 -15.82 -15.12
CA LYS A 609 19.12 -16.71 -15.43
C LYS A 609 19.29 -18.08 -14.78
N LYS A 610 18.21 -18.62 -14.20
CA LYS A 610 18.23 -19.93 -13.53
C LYS A 610 17.88 -21.07 -14.49
N LYS A 611 18.31 -22.28 -14.13
CA LYS A 611 17.88 -23.54 -14.75
C LYS A 611 17.14 -24.37 -13.71
N LEU A 612 15.82 -24.42 -13.83
CA LEU A 612 14.94 -25.09 -12.89
C LEU A 612 14.67 -26.53 -13.33
N LYS A 613 14.48 -27.43 -12.36
CA LYS A 613 14.07 -28.82 -12.59
C LYS A 613 12.94 -29.17 -11.64
N THR A 614 11.90 -29.82 -12.13
CA THR A 614 10.79 -30.29 -11.28
C THR A 614 10.93 -31.75 -10.89
N ARG A 615 10.16 -32.17 -9.88
CA ARG A 615 9.94 -33.58 -9.53
C ARG A 615 8.44 -33.81 -9.41
N LYS A 616 7.93 -34.86 -10.06
CA LYS A 616 6.52 -35.21 -9.98
C LYS A 616 6.16 -35.63 -8.55
N LYS A 617 5.16 -34.99 -7.96
CA LYS A 617 4.58 -35.41 -6.68
C LYS A 617 3.43 -36.38 -6.94
N THR A 618 3.50 -37.57 -6.35
CA THR A 618 2.36 -38.50 -6.35
C THR A 618 1.29 -37.94 -5.42
N VAL A 619 0.16 -37.53 -5.98
CA VAL A 619 -1.03 -37.16 -5.20
C VAL A 619 -1.94 -38.38 -5.19
N SER A 620 -2.30 -38.87 -4.01
CA SER A 620 -3.33 -39.89 -3.88
C SER A 620 -4.65 -39.32 -4.38
N ALA A 621 -5.29 -40.00 -5.33
CA ALA A 621 -6.65 -39.65 -5.72
C ALA A 621 -7.54 -39.80 -4.48
N ILE A 622 -8.23 -38.73 -4.12
CA ILE A 622 -9.31 -38.82 -3.12
C ILE A 622 -10.40 -39.65 -3.82
N LYS A 623 -10.65 -40.87 -3.33
CA LYS A 623 -11.82 -41.63 -3.74
C LYS A 623 -13.02 -41.05 -3.01
N ASP A 624 -13.82 -40.25 -3.71
CA ASP A 624 -15.11 -39.83 -3.19
C ASP A 624 -16.06 -41.03 -3.14
N SER A 625 -16.53 -41.38 -1.96
CA SER A 625 -17.67 -42.28 -1.78
C SER A 625 -18.94 -41.44 -1.66
N PHE A 626 -19.71 -41.37 -2.75
CA PHE A 626 -21.06 -40.81 -2.68
C PHE A 626 -22.00 -41.84 -2.02
N GLY A 627 -22.11 -41.77 -0.68
CA GLY A 627 -23.02 -42.62 0.10
C GLY A 627 -24.00 -41.80 0.94
N GLY A 628 -25.28 -41.75 0.56
CA GLY A 628 -26.36 -41.19 1.39
C GLY A 628 -27.61 -40.74 0.63
N LYS A 629 -28.78 -41.35 0.92
CA LYS A 629 -30.08 -41.13 0.27
C LYS A 629 -30.88 -39.90 0.78
N LYS A 630 -30.26 -38.75 1.02
CA LYS A 630 -30.98 -37.54 1.48
C LYS A 630 -30.56 -36.26 0.73
N PRO A 631 -30.98 -36.09 -0.54
CA PRO A 631 -30.60 -34.95 -1.38
C PRO A 631 -30.86 -33.59 -0.74
N LEU A 632 -31.96 -33.44 0.00
CA LEU A 632 -32.32 -32.18 0.65
C LEU A 632 -31.35 -31.79 1.77
N GLN A 633 -30.89 -32.74 2.58
CA GLN A 633 -29.89 -32.48 3.63
C GLN A 633 -28.53 -32.14 3.02
N PHE A 634 -28.17 -32.81 1.92
CA PHE A 634 -26.95 -32.50 1.18
C PHE A 634 -27.02 -31.11 0.55
N LEU A 635 -28.16 -30.72 -0.01
CA LEU A 635 -28.38 -29.36 -0.53
C LEU A 635 -28.25 -28.30 0.57
N PHE A 636 -28.85 -28.50 1.75
CA PHE A 636 -28.66 -27.56 2.86
C PHE A 636 -27.21 -27.47 3.32
N LYS A 637 -26.47 -28.59 3.33
CA LYS A 637 -25.04 -28.59 3.62
C LYS A 637 -24.23 -27.84 2.57
N LEU A 638 -24.60 -27.96 1.29
CA LEU A 638 -23.97 -27.19 0.21
C LEU A 638 -24.28 -25.69 0.33
N LEU A 639 -25.54 -25.32 0.58
CA LEU A 639 -25.96 -23.92 0.75
C LEU A 639 -25.38 -23.26 2.00
N GLY A 640 -25.03 -24.04 3.02
CA GLY A 640 -24.30 -23.57 4.21
C GLY A 640 -22.78 -23.54 4.04
N ASN A 641 -22.24 -23.98 2.89
CA ASN A 641 -20.81 -23.98 2.65
C ASN A 641 -20.35 -22.56 2.22
N PRO A 642 -19.43 -21.90 2.94
CA PRO A 642 -19.03 -20.52 2.66
C PRO A 642 -18.71 -20.17 1.19
N PRO A 643 -18.06 -21.04 0.37
CA PRO A 643 -17.82 -20.77 -1.06
C PRO A 643 -19.08 -20.72 -1.93
N LEU A 644 -20.22 -21.26 -1.46
CA LEU A 644 -21.49 -21.32 -2.19
C LEU A 644 -22.54 -20.36 -1.63
N CYS A 645 -22.30 -19.78 -0.46
CA CYS A 645 -23.15 -18.77 0.15
C CYS A 645 -23.14 -17.46 -0.66
N GLY A 646 -24.21 -16.67 -0.52
CA GLY A 646 -24.24 -15.31 -1.05
C GLY A 646 -23.17 -14.43 -0.38
N PHE A 647 -22.46 -13.65 -1.19
CA PHE A 647 -21.43 -12.70 -0.72
C PHE A 647 -21.94 -11.25 -0.70
N GLU A 648 -23.26 -11.07 -0.52
CA GLU A 648 -23.90 -9.74 -0.42
C GLU A 648 -23.26 -8.87 0.66
N PHE A 649 -22.82 -9.48 1.77
CA PHE A 649 -22.12 -8.77 2.83
C PHE A 649 -20.84 -8.09 2.35
N ILE A 650 -20.24 -8.51 1.23
CA ILE A 650 -19.10 -7.85 0.60
C ILE A 650 -19.60 -6.79 -0.39
N SER A 651 -20.42 -7.20 -1.37
CA SER A 651 -20.81 -6.34 -2.49
C SER A 651 -21.65 -5.14 -2.08
N SER A 652 -22.48 -5.25 -1.03
CA SER A 652 -23.30 -4.13 -0.51
C SER A 652 -22.48 -3.02 0.16
N GLN A 653 -21.23 -3.30 0.54
CA GLN A 653 -20.35 -2.28 1.10
C GLN A 653 -19.72 -1.42 -0.01
N TYR A 654 -19.51 -2.00 -1.20
CA TYR A 654 -18.81 -1.33 -2.28
C TYR A 654 -19.75 -0.47 -3.11
N ASP A 655 -19.26 0.70 -3.52
CA ASP A 655 -19.97 1.52 -4.48
C ASP A 655 -20.15 0.75 -5.79
N CYS A 656 -21.40 0.58 -6.20
CA CYS A 656 -21.78 -0.20 -7.38
C CYS A 656 -22.26 0.67 -8.55
N TYR A 657 -22.47 1.97 -8.31
CA TYR A 657 -22.86 2.96 -9.32
C TYR A 657 -22.04 4.23 -9.15
N PHE A 658 -21.37 4.65 -10.23
CA PHE A 658 -20.94 6.03 -10.39
C PHE A 658 -21.58 6.54 -11.68
N LEU A 659 -22.18 7.74 -11.67
CA LEU A 659 -22.94 8.34 -12.80
C LEU A 659 -22.28 8.18 -14.18
N ARG A 660 -20.95 7.99 -14.25
CA ARG A 660 -20.19 7.83 -15.48
C ARG A 660 -20.20 6.43 -16.11
N THR A 661 -20.59 5.37 -15.40
CA THR A 661 -20.67 4.01 -16.00
C THR A 661 -21.82 3.87 -17.00
N LEU A 662 -22.79 4.80 -17.00
CA LEU A 662 -23.92 4.80 -17.94
C LEU A 662 -24.23 6.14 -18.61
N SER A 663 -23.83 7.30 -18.05
CA SER A 663 -24.28 8.62 -18.56
C SER A 663 -23.19 9.62 -18.94
N GLY A 664 -21.91 9.33 -18.67
CA GLY A 664 -20.79 10.27 -18.89
C GLY A 664 -20.12 10.19 -20.27
N LEU A 665 -20.66 9.38 -21.19
CA LEU A 665 -20.16 9.19 -22.56
C LEU A 665 -21.07 9.86 -23.61
N LYS A 666 -21.91 10.81 -23.21
CA LYS A 666 -22.67 11.67 -24.13
C LYS A 666 -21.96 12.99 -24.36
#